data_AF-A0A257ANP5-F1
#
_entry.id   AF-A0A257ANP5-F1
#
_cell.length_a   1.000
_cell.length_b   1.000
_cell.length_c   1.000
_cell.angle_alpha   90.00
_cell.angle_beta   90.00
_cell.angle_gamma   90.00
#
_symmetry.space_group_name_H-M   'P 1'
#
loop_
_entity.id
_entity.type
_entity.pdbx_description
1 polymer ?
#
loop_
_entity_poly.entity_id
_entity_poly.type
_entity_poly.pdbx_seq_one_letter_code
_entity_poly.pdbx_strand_id
1 'polypeptide(L)'
;MESPILVVFTRGGQLNYNIWCSVRDLLGGSPSNVKGMPATEVDMSEIKSGSYRGIIVGGGPLSFSVDKDSEEFARLVSIIRSAEGVCPLLGICLGHQAIALAYGGDVSHSIRGEYGESQVTLSSSILFQGIPKTLSVWVSHFDEVDVAPPGFRVTASSPYCKVEAMECEEKLVYSVQFHPEVEETQYGRRIFYNFLFHVCGLRNVEEPEKKYSQAYNLLRQVITSSHERKIAHLKPFTLGRVDEIKPPKNVPTVVEYRLLFPPSPVLAPRDFVRNAIKFIQTIVKDKSVLLALSGGIDSSVTAELLRRAVKDRLWAIHIDHGFMRKGESKEVVGEFEDRIPNLIYVNASKLFYNAVVGKTDAEEKRLAFSNVYFKVLNKFSQEIGCEYISQGTIWPDIIESMKRERVSEGSSSYIKSQHNVSPPKEFMSSPHLKGLVEPVAGLFKNEERPLAAYLSLPPSLVFRMPFPGPGLLVRIVGEVTIENIELERKVNEIVEEEVLGYTTKTYGIPIYINEFGYHVPWQAFGFIMRDSSLSLPDNLYETISGILKTILVKYNLTLEDMYLLEGRMTGVKGDNRTYTFPLVIKLRDSILPSYDCLCEIFRAVTSVPHFNISRVLLELERKNEKNGRRYVAGIRAVISSNAMTAKNMPLPFTVVDSITSKLLRFSEVSCVVYDFGHKPSETIEPE
;
A
#
# COMPACT_ATOMS: atom_id res chain seq x y z
N MET A 1 -30.62 -19.42 -0.61
CA MET A 1 -29.24 -19.02 -0.89
C MET A 1 -29.16 -18.81 -2.38
N GLU A 2 -28.91 -17.59 -2.83
CA GLU A 2 -28.56 -17.35 -4.23
C GLU A 2 -27.20 -18.01 -4.49
N SER A 3 -27.01 -18.61 -5.67
CA SER A 3 -25.73 -19.19 -6.07
C SER A 3 -24.61 -18.13 -5.99
N PRO A 4 -23.38 -18.50 -5.60
CA PRO A 4 -22.30 -17.53 -5.46
C PRO A 4 -21.88 -16.94 -6.80
N ILE A 5 -21.20 -15.79 -6.75
CA ILE A 5 -20.38 -15.30 -7.85
C ILE A 5 -19.05 -16.05 -7.86
N LEU A 6 -18.59 -16.44 -9.04
CA LEU A 6 -17.24 -16.99 -9.22
C LEU A 6 -16.30 -15.88 -9.69
N VAL A 7 -15.20 -15.68 -8.99
CA VAL A 7 -14.07 -14.85 -9.43
C VAL A 7 -12.95 -15.79 -9.84
N VAL A 8 -12.67 -15.84 -11.13
CA VAL A 8 -11.62 -16.67 -11.72
C VAL A 8 -10.37 -15.84 -11.89
N PHE A 9 -9.24 -16.41 -11.47
CA PHE A 9 -7.96 -15.72 -11.55
C PHE A 9 -6.85 -16.57 -12.13
N THR A 10 -5.84 -15.90 -12.69
CA THR A 10 -4.57 -16.52 -13.05
C THR A 10 -3.55 -16.34 -11.93
N ARG A 11 -2.58 -17.25 -11.84
CA ARG A 11 -1.61 -17.29 -10.75
C ARG A 11 -0.81 -15.99 -10.66
N GLY A 12 -0.77 -15.41 -9.46
CA GLY A 12 0.02 -14.23 -9.09
C GLY A 12 -0.54 -12.86 -9.49
N GLY A 13 -1.83 -12.76 -9.81
CA GLY A 13 -2.47 -11.47 -10.09
C GLY A 13 -2.89 -10.70 -8.84
N GLN A 14 -2.19 -9.59 -8.54
CA GLN A 14 -2.54 -8.60 -7.50
C GLN A 14 -4.02 -8.20 -7.54
N LEU A 15 -4.51 -7.98 -8.75
CA LEU A 15 -5.79 -7.35 -9.05
C LEU A 15 -6.98 -8.31 -8.88
N ASN A 16 -6.73 -9.61 -8.99
CA ASN A 16 -7.76 -10.63 -8.79
C ASN A 16 -8.34 -10.65 -7.37
N TYR A 17 -7.51 -10.38 -6.37
CA TYR A 17 -8.00 -10.26 -5.00
C TYR A 17 -8.77 -8.96 -4.77
N ASN A 18 -8.38 -7.86 -5.43
CA ASN A 18 -9.15 -6.61 -5.41
C ASN A 18 -10.54 -6.81 -6.02
N ILE A 19 -10.64 -7.57 -7.12
CA ILE A 19 -11.92 -7.97 -7.73
C ILE A 19 -12.74 -8.75 -6.71
N TRP A 20 -12.16 -9.79 -6.10
CA TRP A 20 -12.85 -10.61 -5.10
C TRP A 20 -13.34 -9.77 -3.91
N CYS A 21 -12.51 -8.89 -3.35
CA CYS A 21 -12.90 -8.00 -2.25
C CYS A 21 -14.02 -7.04 -2.66
N SER A 22 -13.92 -6.42 -3.84
CA SER A 22 -14.94 -5.50 -4.36
C SER A 22 -16.31 -6.17 -4.47
N VAL A 23 -16.33 -7.39 -5.02
CA VAL A 23 -17.52 -8.21 -5.23
C VAL A 23 -18.07 -8.72 -3.89
N ARG A 24 -17.21 -9.29 -3.03
CA ARG A 24 -17.57 -9.75 -1.67
C ARG A 24 -18.24 -8.64 -0.89
N ASP A 25 -17.69 -7.44 -0.97
CA ASP A 25 -18.18 -6.29 -0.23
C ASP A 25 -19.51 -5.74 -0.77
N LEU A 26 -19.80 -5.89 -2.06
CA LEU A 26 -21.12 -5.58 -2.61
C LEU A 26 -22.15 -6.65 -2.21
N LEU A 27 -21.71 -7.89 -1.99
CA LEU A 27 -22.56 -9.01 -1.61
C LEU A 27 -22.64 -9.23 -0.08
N GLY A 28 -22.50 -8.15 0.70
CA GLY A 28 -22.70 -8.17 2.15
C GLY A 28 -21.54 -8.73 2.97
N GLY A 29 -20.37 -8.95 2.37
CA GLY A 29 -19.14 -9.28 3.08
C GLY A 29 -18.91 -10.77 3.39
N SER A 30 -19.82 -11.66 3.01
CA SER A 30 -19.69 -13.10 3.28
C SER A 30 -18.85 -13.83 2.22
N PRO A 31 -17.87 -14.68 2.61
CA PRO A 31 -17.14 -15.53 1.67
C PRO A 31 -18.01 -16.59 0.99
N SER A 32 -19.18 -16.93 1.57
CA SER A 32 -20.11 -17.88 0.95
C SER A 32 -20.74 -17.36 -0.34
N ASN A 33 -20.77 -16.04 -0.52
CA ASN A 33 -21.44 -15.40 -1.66
C ASN A 33 -20.49 -15.22 -2.85
N VAL A 34 -19.17 -15.38 -2.64
CA VAL A 34 -18.14 -15.21 -3.67
C VAL A 34 -17.06 -16.27 -3.54
N LYS A 35 -16.95 -17.15 -4.52
CA LYS A 35 -15.82 -18.08 -4.62
C LYS A 35 -14.71 -17.46 -5.45
N GLY A 36 -13.49 -17.44 -4.93
CA GLY A 36 -12.29 -17.12 -5.70
C GLY A 36 -11.50 -18.40 -5.96
N MET A 37 -11.12 -18.68 -7.21
CA MET A 37 -10.26 -19.83 -7.53
C MET A 37 -9.37 -19.60 -8.77
N PRO A 38 -8.18 -20.23 -8.82
CA PRO A 38 -7.35 -20.25 -10.01
C PRO A 38 -8.09 -20.89 -11.19
N ALA A 39 -7.86 -20.40 -12.42
CA ALA A 39 -8.46 -20.96 -13.63
C ALA A 39 -8.23 -22.47 -13.75
N THR A 40 -7.05 -22.95 -13.36
CA THR A 40 -6.67 -24.36 -13.37
C THR A 40 -7.45 -25.22 -12.38
N GLU A 41 -8.02 -24.64 -11.33
CA GLU A 41 -8.78 -25.33 -10.28
C GLU A 41 -10.30 -25.26 -10.50
N VAL A 42 -10.76 -24.47 -11.48
CA VAL A 42 -12.18 -24.35 -11.80
C VAL A 42 -12.71 -25.67 -12.35
N ASP A 43 -13.73 -26.22 -11.70
CA ASP A 43 -14.48 -27.37 -12.22
C ASP A 43 -15.51 -26.90 -13.27
N MET A 44 -15.33 -27.35 -14.50
CA MET A 44 -16.22 -27.02 -15.62
C MET A 44 -17.62 -27.60 -15.46
N SER A 45 -17.77 -28.69 -14.69
CA SER A 45 -19.08 -29.29 -14.42
C SER A 45 -19.94 -28.37 -13.54
N GLU A 46 -19.32 -27.68 -12.58
CA GLU A 46 -20.00 -26.68 -11.75
C GLU A 46 -20.49 -25.50 -12.60
N ILE A 47 -19.68 -25.01 -13.55
CA ILE A 47 -20.10 -23.96 -14.47
C ILE A 47 -21.32 -24.42 -15.28
N LYS A 48 -21.20 -25.54 -15.99
CA LYS A 48 -22.26 -26.05 -16.88
C LYS A 48 -23.56 -26.39 -16.15
N SER A 49 -23.48 -26.74 -14.87
CA SER A 49 -24.65 -27.00 -14.02
C SER A 49 -25.36 -25.73 -13.53
N GLY A 50 -24.83 -24.53 -13.79
CA GLY A 50 -25.40 -23.29 -13.28
C GLY A 50 -25.16 -23.10 -11.78
N SER A 51 -24.09 -23.68 -11.23
CA SER A 51 -23.73 -23.54 -9.80
C SER A 51 -23.34 -22.11 -9.42
N TYR A 52 -23.17 -21.23 -10.40
CA TYR A 52 -22.76 -19.84 -10.24
C TYR A 52 -23.81 -18.89 -10.80
N ARG A 53 -24.04 -17.77 -10.11
CA ARG A 53 -24.99 -16.75 -10.57
C ARG A 53 -24.40 -15.81 -11.61
N GLY A 54 -23.08 -15.70 -11.63
CA GLY A 54 -22.30 -14.96 -12.62
C GLY A 54 -20.81 -15.27 -12.41
N ILE A 55 -20.03 -15.05 -13.45
CA ILE A 55 -18.59 -15.32 -13.47
C ILE A 55 -17.85 -14.03 -13.81
N ILE A 56 -16.84 -13.69 -13.02
CA ILE A 56 -15.93 -12.58 -13.28
C ILE A 56 -14.56 -13.18 -13.56
N VAL A 57 -14.03 -12.90 -14.74
CA VAL A 57 -12.70 -13.34 -15.17
C VAL A 57 -11.78 -12.13 -15.08
N GLY A 58 -10.87 -12.15 -14.11
CA GLY A 58 -9.97 -11.05 -13.85
C GLY A 58 -8.71 -11.05 -14.71
N GLY A 59 -7.92 -10.00 -14.53
CA GLY A 59 -6.57 -9.90 -15.05
C GLY A 59 -5.53 -10.51 -14.10
N GLY A 60 -4.48 -11.11 -14.65
CA GLY A 60 -3.30 -11.47 -13.88
C GLY A 60 -2.02 -11.07 -14.61
N PRO A 61 -0.86 -11.51 -14.15
CA PRO A 61 0.44 -11.10 -14.69
C PRO A 61 0.75 -11.74 -16.04
N LEU A 62 -0.16 -12.56 -16.56
CA LEU A 62 -0.03 -13.10 -17.91
C LEU A 62 -0.30 -11.99 -18.92
N SER A 63 0.54 -11.93 -19.94
CA SER A 63 0.32 -11.10 -21.12
C SER A 63 -0.19 -12.02 -22.22
N PHE A 64 -1.21 -11.61 -22.98
CA PHE A 64 -1.65 -12.41 -24.13
C PHE A 64 -0.49 -12.69 -25.10
N SER A 65 0.31 -11.68 -25.45
CA SER A 65 1.43 -11.83 -26.39
C SER A 65 2.49 -12.84 -25.96
N VAL A 66 2.66 -13.04 -24.64
CA VAL A 66 3.66 -13.96 -24.06
C VAL A 66 3.05 -15.32 -23.74
N ASP A 67 1.83 -15.33 -23.21
CA ASP A 67 1.23 -16.49 -22.54
C ASP A 67 0.03 -17.09 -23.28
N LYS A 68 -0.28 -16.65 -24.50
CA LYS A 68 -1.41 -17.16 -25.31
C LYS A 68 -1.43 -18.69 -25.46
N ASP A 69 -0.26 -19.31 -25.47
CA ASP A 69 -0.08 -20.76 -25.64
C ASP A 69 0.04 -21.50 -24.30
N SER A 70 -0.10 -20.79 -23.17
CA SER A 70 -0.07 -21.39 -21.83
C SER A 70 -1.34 -22.19 -21.52
N GLU A 71 -1.17 -23.28 -20.75
CA GLU A 71 -2.31 -24.08 -20.27
C GLU A 71 -3.31 -23.22 -19.47
N GLU A 72 -2.79 -22.27 -18.68
CA GLU A 72 -3.61 -21.38 -17.86
C GLU A 72 -4.48 -20.45 -18.71
N PHE A 73 -3.94 -19.89 -19.80
CA PHE A 73 -4.71 -19.05 -20.72
C PHE A 73 -5.75 -19.87 -21.51
N ALA A 74 -5.36 -21.04 -22.01
CA ALA A 74 -6.30 -21.95 -22.68
C ALA A 74 -7.45 -22.36 -21.74
N ARG A 75 -7.15 -22.53 -20.45
CA ARG A 75 -8.16 -22.83 -19.43
C ARG A 75 -9.13 -21.67 -19.22
N LEU A 76 -8.65 -20.42 -19.18
CA LEU A 76 -9.51 -19.23 -19.12
C LEU A 76 -10.51 -19.18 -20.29
N VAL A 77 -10.02 -19.36 -21.52
CA VAL A 77 -10.88 -19.38 -22.72
C VAL A 77 -11.94 -20.48 -22.63
N SER A 78 -11.56 -21.66 -22.12
CA SER A 78 -12.48 -22.78 -21.92
C SER A 78 -13.57 -22.47 -20.88
N ILE A 79 -13.22 -21.74 -19.81
CA ILE A 79 -14.17 -21.29 -18.79
C ILE A 79 -15.18 -20.33 -19.42
N ILE A 80 -14.69 -19.34 -20.17
CA ILE A 80 -15.53 -18.33 -20.83
C ILE A 80 -16.54 -18.99 -21.78
N ARG A 81 -16.08 -19.94 -22.61
CA ARG A 81 -16.97 -20.69 -23.52
C ARG A 81 -17.97 -21.57 -22.77
N SER A 82 -17.59 -22.13 -21.62
CA SER A 82 -18.50 -22.97 -20.83
C SER A 82 -19.58 -22.17 -20.10
N ALA A 83 -19.36 -20.87 -19.89
CA ALA A 83 -20.31 -19.97 -19.25
C ALA A 83 -21.38 -19.41 -20.21
N GLU A 84 -21.11 -19.47 -21.53
CA GLU A 84 -22.00 -18.95 -22.57
C GLU A 84 -23.41 -19.55 -22.44
N GLY A 85 -24.43 -18.69 -22.32
CA GLY A 85 -25.82 -19.10 -22.19
C GLY A 85 -26.19 -19.76 -20.85
N VAL A 86 -25.24 -19.91 -19.93
CA VAL A 86 -25.47 -20.50 -18.60
C VAL A 86 -25.59 -19.43 -17.52
N CYS A 87 -24.64 -18.48 -17.48
CA CYS A 87 -24.66 -17.38 -16.54
C CYS A 87 -23.92 -16.16 -17.10
N PRO A 88 -24.23 -14.93 -16.64
CA PRO A 88 -23.52 -13.74 -17.10
C PRO A 88 -22.02 -13.77 -16.81
N LEU A 89 -21.26 -13.13 -17.70
CA LEU A 89 -19.81 -13.08 -17.63
C LEU A 89 -19.28 -11.65 -17.73
N LEU A 90 -18.34 -11.30 -16.85
CA LEU A 90 -17.58 -10.05 -16.89
C LEU A 90 -16.08 -10.35 -17.05
N GLY A 91 -15.45 -9.88 -18.13
CA GLY A 91 -14.01 -9.95 -18.31
C GLY A 91 -13.31 -8.63 -18.02
N ILE A 92 -12.21 -8.66 -17.29
CA ILE A 92 -11.41 -7.48 -16.93
C ILE A 92 -9.99 -7.67 -17.46
N CYS A 93 -9.47 -6.70 -18.22
CA CYS A 93 -8.12 -6.68 -18.80
C CYS A 93 -7.78 -7.98 -19.57
N LEU A 94 -6.98 -8.90 -19.02
CA LEU A 94 -6.74 -10.22 -19.65
C LEU A 94 -8.04 -10.99 -19.90
N GLY A 95 -9.03 -10.88 -19.00
CA GLY A 95 -10.35 -11.46 -19.20
C GLY A 95 -11.10 -10.84 -20.38
N HIS A 96 -10.92 -9.54 -20.64
CA HIS A 96 -11.47 -8.85 -21.79
C HIS A 96 -10.86 -9.37 -23.10
N GLN A 97 -9.54 -9.56 -23.13
CA GLN A 97 -8.81 -10.13 -24.26
C GLN A 97 -9.19 -11.61 -24.49
N ALA A 98 -9.28 -12.40 -23.42
CA ALA A 98 -9.68 -13.80 -23.50
C ALA A 98 -11.12 -13.97 -24.02
N ILE A 99 -12.03 -13.06 -23.66
CA ILE A 99 -13.38 -13.00 -24.24
C ILE A 99 -13.31 -12.71 -25.73
N ALA A 100 -12.51 -11.72 -26.15
CA ALA A 100 -12.38 -11.40 -27.58
C ALA A 100 -12.00 -12.66 -28.38
N LEU A 101 -10.97 -13.37 -27.94
CA LEU A 101 -10.50 -14.58 -28.60
C LEU A 101 -11.51 -15.74 -28.52
N ALA A 102 -12.19 -15.90 -27.38
CA ALA A 102 -13.18 -16.95 -27.20
C ALA A 102 -14.29 -16.89 -28.26
N TYR A 103 -14.64 -15.67 -28.70
CA TYR A 103 -15.72 -15.35 -29.63
C TYR A 103 -15.27 -14.94 -31.04
N GLY A 104 -13.97 -15.02 -31.35
CA GLY A 104 -13.44 -14.77 -32.70
C GLY A 104 -13.15 -13.31 -33.04
N GLY A 105 -12.89 -12.47 -32.03
CA GLY A 105 -12.24 -11.17 -32.20
C GLY A 105 -10.72 -11.30 -32.33
N ASP A 106 -10.03 -10.17 -32.42
CA ASP A 106 -8.57 -10.11 -32.58
C ASP A 106 -7.90 -9.32 -31.45
N VAL A 107 -6.73 -9.79 -31.02
CA VAL A 107 -5.93 -9.19 -29.95
C VAL A 107 -4.52 -9.02 -30.46
N SER A 108 -3.96 -7.82 -30.34
CA SER A 108 -2.59 -7.52 -30.76
C SER A 108 -1.78 -6.87 -29.65
N HIS A 109 -0.47 -6.82 -29.86
CA HIS A 109 0.46 -6.16 -28.96
C HIS A 109 0.71 -4.72 -29.43
N SER A 110 0.35 -3.75 -28.60
CA SER A 110 0.55 -2.33 -28.84
C SER A 110 1.98 -1.91 -28.52
N ILE A 111 2.64 -1.20 -29.46
CA ILE A 111 4.03 -0.71 -29.28
C ILE A 111 4.11 0.35 -28.17
N ARG A 112 3.04 1.12 -27.97
CA ARG A 112 3.02 2.22 -26.99
C ARG A 112 2.60 1.72 -25.61
N GLY A 113 1.65 0.80 -25.55
CA GLY A 113 0.97 0.38 -24.32
C GLY A 113 0.26 1.52 -23.60
N GLU A 114 -0.66 1.16 -22.71
CA GLU A 114 -1.29 2.11 -21.79
C GLU A 114 -1.01 1.70 -20.35
N TYR A 115 -0.35 2.59 -19.61
CA TYR A 115 -0.07 2.39 -18.19
C TYR A 115 -0.36 3.68 -17.42
N GLY A 116 -1.31 3.61 -16.49
CA GLY A 116 -1.68 4.72 -15.62
C GLY A 116 -3.11 5.19 -15.84
N GLU A 117 -3.33 6.48 -15.60
CA GLU A 117 -4.65 7.11 -15.70
C GLU A 117 -4.97 7.47 -17.16
N SER A 118 -6.11 7.01 -17.66
CA SER A 118 -6.59 7.27 -19.04
C SER A 118 -8.04 7.77 -19.02
N GLN A 119 -8.36 8.64 -19.98
CA GLN A 119 -9.71 9.19 -20.14
C GLN A 119 -10.49 8.34 -21.14
N VAL A 120 -11.56 7.71 -20.66
CA VAL A 120 -12.40 6.83 -21.46
C VAL A 120 -13.76 7.46 -21.72
N THR A 121 -14.26 7.31 -22.94
CA THR A 121 -15.60 7.71 -23.34
C THR A 121 -16.51 6.50 -23.43
N LEU A 122 -17.62 6.54 -22.71
CA LEU A 122 -18.62 5.49 -22.62
C LEU A 122 -19.78 5.70 -23.62
N SER A 123 -20.34 4.60 -24.07
CA SER A 123 -21.62 4.49 -24.77
C SER A 123 -22.68 3.86 -23.87
N SER A 124 -23.93 3.82 -24.32
CA SER A 124 -25.02 3.21 -23.54
C SER A 124 -24.78 1.71 -23.33
N SER A 125 -24.86 1.28 -22.07
CA SER A 125 -24.70 -0.10 -21.62
C SER A 125 -25.35 -0.25 -20.25
N ILE A 126 -25.93 -1.42 -19.95
CA ILE A 126 -26.41 -1.77 -18.60
C ILE A 126 -25.25 -1.72 -17.59
N LEU A 127 -24.03 -2.11 -18.02
CA LEU A 127 -22.84 -2.10 -17.17
C LEU A 127 -22.45 -0.69 -16.72
N PHE A 128 -22.78 0.34 -17.52
CA PHE A 128 -22.41 1.73 -17.26
C PHE A 128 -23.57 2.62 -16.79
N GLN A 129 -24.68 2.01 -16.36
CA GLN A 129 -25.82 2.75 -15.83
C GLN A 129 -25.40 3.62 -14.63
N GLY A 130 -25.78 4.91 -14.67
CA GLY A 130 -25.45 5.88 -13.62
C GLY A 130 -24.02 6.42 -13.64
N ILE A 131 -23.24 6.12 -14.69
CA ILE A 131 -21.87 6.61 -14.87
C ILE A 131 -21.86 7.74 -15.91
N PRO A 132 -21.10 8.84 -15.71
CA PRO A 132 -20.94 9.90 -16.70
C PRO A 132 -20.37 9.38 -18.03
N LYS A 133 -20.68 10.08 -19.13
CA LYS A 133 -20.22 9.71 -20.47
C LYS A 133 -18.69 9.65 -20.61
N THR A 134 -17.97 10.41 -19.80
CA THR A 134 -16.51 10.42 -19.79
C THR A 134 -16.05 10.29 -18.35
N LEU A 135 -15.04 9.43 -18.12
CA LEU A 135 -14.46 9.19 -16.81
C LEU A 135 -12.97 8.88 -16.91
N SER A 136 -12.28 9.09 -15.79
CA SER A 136 -10.90 8.65 -15.58
C SER A 136 -10.87 7.20 -15.10
N VAL A 137 -10.10 6.35 -15.78
CA VAL A 137 -9.90 4.94 -15.44
C VAL A 137 -8.42 4.60 -15.31
N TRP A 138 -8.12 3.49 -14.63
CA TRP A 138 -6.78 2.93 -14.58
C TRP A 138 -6.58 1.81 -15.61
N VAL A 139 -5.63 2.01 -16.51
CA VAL A 139 -5.23 1.06 -17.56
C VAL A 139 -3.84 0.51 -17.27
N SER A 140 -3.65 -0.78 -17.57
CA SER A 140 -2.37 -1.47 -17.39
C SER A 140 -2.27 -2.62 -18.39
N HIS A 141 -2.07 -2.27 -19.67
CA HIS A 141 -1.97 -3.26 -20.73
C HIS A 141 -1.06 -2.81 -21.87
N PHE A 142 -0.35 -3.78 -22.44
CA PHE A 142 0.31 -3.64 -23.74
C PHE A 142 -0.47 -4.37 -24.83
N ASP A 143 -1.19 -5.43 -24.47
CA ASP A 143 -2.07 -6.14 -25.40
C ASP A 143 -3.45 -5.47 -25.40
N GLU A 144 -4.09 -5.35 -26.55
CA GLU A 144 -5.41 -4.73 -26.71
C GLU A 144 -6.27 -5.45 -27.74
N VAL A 145 -7.60 -5.30 -27.62
CA VAL A 145 -8.55 -5.85 -28.59
C VAL A 145 -8.65 -4.88 -29.77
N ASP A 146 -8.16 -5.31 -30.93
CA ASP A 146 -8.22 -4.52 -32.17
C ASP A 146 -9.62 -4.56 -32.80
N VAL A 147 -10.22 -5.74 -32.77
CA VAL A 147 -11.51 -6.02 -33.41
C VAL A 147 -12.41 -6.74 -32.42
N ALA A 148 -13.50 -6.07 -32.02
CA ALA A 148 -14.54 -6.68 -31.22
C ALA A 148 -15.14 -7.90 -31.95
N PRO A 149 -15.46 -9.00 -31.26
CA PRO A 149 -15.99 -10.20 -31.89
C PRO A 149 -17.33 -9.96 -32.61
N PRO A 150 -17.68 -10.79 -33.61
CA PRO A 150 -18.99 -10.72 -34.24
C PRO A 150 -20.14 -10.78 -33.21
N GLY A 151 -21.09 -9.85 -33.32
CA GLY A 151 -22.23 -9.74 -32.40
C GLY A 151 -21.93 -8.98 -31.10
N PHE A 152 -20.70 -8.53 -30.88
CA PHE A 152 -20.35 -7.63 -29.78
C PHE A 152 -20.45 -6.17 -30.22
N ARG A 153 -20.93 -5.32 -29.31
CA ARG A 153 -20.93 -3.87 -29.44
C ARG A 153 -19.83 -3.28 -28.59
N VAL A 154 -19.04 -2.37 -29.16
CA VAL A 154 -18.07 -1.57 -28.39
C VAL A 154 -18.83 -0.54 -27.56
N THR A 155 -18.59 -0.54 -26.26
CA THR A 155 -19.29 0.32 -25.29
C THR A 155 -18.40 1.31 -24.58
N ALA A 156 -17.09 1.23 -24.78
CA ALA A 156 -16.15 2.26 -24.36
C ALA A 156 -14.96 2.35 -25.31
N SER A 157 -14.37 3.54 -25.43
CA SER A 157 -13.16 3.81 -26.21
C SER A 157 -12.36 4.96 -25.61
N SER A 158 -11.06 4.99 -25.84
CA SER A 158 -10.16 6.10 -25.50
C SER A 158 -9.45 6.63 -26.77
N PRO A 159 -8.69 7.74 -26.69
CA PRO A 159 -7.87 8.20 -27.81
C PRO A 159 -6.77 7.20 -28.23
N TYR A 160 -6.48 6.21 -27.39
CA TYR A 160 -5.34 5.30 -27.53
C TYR A 160 -5.79 3.85 -27.74
N CYS A 161 -6.90 3.42 -27.14
CA CYS A 161 -7.50 2.10 -27.32
C CYS A 161 -8.93 2.19 -27.88
N LYS A 162 -9.20 1.48 -28.98
CA LYS A 162 -10.52 1.53 -29.66
C LYS A 162 -11.61 0.74 -28.93
N VAL A 163 -11.24 -0.32 -28.22
CA VAL A 163 -12.17 -1.26 -27.60
C VAL A 163 -11.87 -1.33 -26.10
N GLU A 164 -12.12 -0.24 -25.38
CA GLU A 164 -11.95 -0.18 -23.92
C GLU A 164 -13.02 -0.99 -23.18
N ALA A 165 -14.16 -1.21 -23.81
CA ALA A 165 -15.20 -2.10 -23.32
C ALA A 165 -16.04 -2.64 -24.48
N MET A 166 -16.56 -3.85 -24.32
CA MET A 166 -17.49 -4.45 -25.28
C MET A 166 -18.49 -5.35 -24.58
N GLU A 167 -19.64 -5.54 -25.21
CA GLU A 167 -20.69 -6.41 -24.68
C GLU A 167 -21.48 -7.13 -25.76
N CYS A 168 -22.04 -8.28 -25.40
CA CYS A 168 -23.02 -9.02 -26.17
C CYS A 168 -24.18 -9.37 -25.22
N GLU A 169 -25.26 -8.59 -25.30
CA GLU A 169 -26.44 -8.75 -24.42
C GLU A 169 -27.10 -10.12 -24.59
N GLU A 170 -27.19 -10.64 -25.82
CA GLU A 170 -27.75 -11.97 -26.11
C GLU A 170 -27.01 -13.08 -25.35
N LYS A 171 -25.69 -12.97 -25.24
CA LYS A 171 -24.83 -13.94 -24.57
C LYS A 171 -24.59 -13.62 -23.09
N LEU A 172 -25.08 -12.48 -22.61
CA LEU A 172 -24.82 -11.94 -21.27
C LEU A 172 -23.31 -11.78 -20.98
N VAL A 173 -22.53 -11.43 -22.00
CA VAL A 173 -21.07 -11.25 -21.89
C VAL A 173 -20.73 -9.77 -21.94
N TYR A 174 -19.99 -9.32 -20.94
CA TYR A 174 -19.54 -7.93 -20.78
C TYR A 174 -18.05 -7.93 -20.52
N SER A 175 -17.35 -6.88 -20.93
CA SER A 175 -15.92 -6.77 -20.63
C SER A 175 -15.39 -5.35 -20.66
N VAL A 176 -14.31 -5.12 -19.91
CA VAL A 176 -13.58 -3.85 -19.82
C VAL A 176 -12.08 -4.10 -19.88
N GLN A 177 -11.35 -3.27 -20.61
CA GLN A 177 -9.89 -3.34 -20.76
C GLN A 177 -9.17 -2.70 -19.56
N PHE A 178 -9.79 -1.72 -18.92
CA PHE A 178 -9.32 -1.06 -17.69
C PHE A 178 -9.73 -1.83 -16.42
N HIS A 179 -9.18 -1.41 -15.26
CA HIS A 179 -9.34 -2.09 -13.97
C HIS A 179 -10.37 -1.39 -13.06
N PRO A 180 -11.66 -1.81 -13.02
CA PRO A 180 -12.68 -1.22 -12.14
C PRO A 180 -12.45 -1.50 -10.64
N GLU A 181 -11.57 -2.43 -10.29
CA GLU A 181 -11.25 -2.85 -8.92
C GLU A 181 -10.24 -1.98 -8.20
N VAL A 182 -9.60 -1.04 -8.90
CA VAL A 182 -8.67 -0.09 -8.28
C VAL A 182 -9.38 1.24 -7.99
N GLU A 183 -8.97 1.90 -6.90
CA GLU A 183 -9.59 3.16 -6.46
C GLU A 183 -9.39 4.30 -7.46
N GLU A 184 -8.34 4.22 -8.30
CA GLU A 184 -8.03 5.17 -9.35
C GLU A 184 -9.09 5.19 -10.47
N THR A 185 -9.85 4.11 -10.65
CA THR A 185 -10.94 4.06 -11.62
C THR A 185 -12.20 4.69 -11.02
N GLN A 186 -12.57 5.86 -11.54
CA GLN A 186 -13.81 6.53 -11.15
C GLN A 186 -15.00 5.58 -11.39
N TYR A 187 -15.95 5.55 -10.46
CA TYR A 187 -17.14 4.69 -10.58
C TYR A 187 -16.87 3.18 -10.74
N GLY A 188 -15.64 2.67 -10.51
CA GLY A 188 -15.32 1.25 -10.65
C GLY A 188 -16.21 0.33 -9.82
N ARG A 189 -16.53 0.75 -8.57
CA ARG A 189 -17.49 0.04 -7.70
C ARG A 189 -18.91 0.00 -8.29
N ARG A 190 -19.35 1.04 -9.01
CA ARG A 190 -20.65 1.09 -9.70
C ARG A 190 -20.70 0.10 -10.87
N ILE A 191 -19.58 -0.11 -11.59
CA ILE A 191 -19.47 -1.13 -12.64
C ILE A 191 -19.74 -2.53 -12.07
N PHE A 192 -19.08 -2.90 -10.96
CA PHE A 192 -19.37 -4.18 -10.29
C PHE A 192 -20.81 -4.25 -9.79
N TYR A 193 -21.35 -3.17 -9.21
CA TYR A 193 -22.75 -3.14 -8.78
C TYR A 193 -23.71 -3.42 -9.95
N ASN A 194 -23.53 -2.75 -11.08
CA ASN A 194 -24.36 -2.95 -12.26
C ASN A 194 -24.26 -4.39 -12.78
N PHE A 195 -23.06 -4.97 -12.82
CA PHE A 195 -22.90 -6.38 -13.18
C PHE A 195 -23.62 -7.32 -12.20
N LEU A 196 -23.48 -7.12 -10.89
CA LEU A 196 -24.04 -8.01 -9.89
C LEU A 196 -25.57 -7.91 -9.79
N PHE A 197 -26.12 -6.71 -9.78
CA PHE A 197 -27.53 -6.50 -9.47
C PHE A 197 -28.39 -6.27 -10.72
N HIS A 198 -27.86 -5.67 -11.78
CA HIS A 198 -28.61 -5.44 -13.02
C HIS A 198 -28.41 -6.57 -14.03
N VAL A 199 -27.17 -7.05 -14.19
CA VAL A 199 -26.87 -8.14 -15.14
C VAL A 199 -27.13 -9.51 -14.53
N CYS A 200 -26.55 -9.82 -13.36
CA CYS A 200 -26.77 -11.11 -12.69
C CYS A 200 -28.13 -11.19 -11.98
N GLY A 201 -28.83 -10.07 -11.83
CA GLY A 201 -30.16 -10.04 -11.20
C GLY A 201 -30.17 -10.52 -9.75
N LEU A 202 -29.07 -10.30 -9.01
CA LEU A 202 -29.02 -10.53 -7.58
C LEU A 202 -29.96 -9.56 -6.87
N ARG A 203 -30.52 -9.95 -5.73
CA ARG A 203 -31.39 -9.05 -4.96
C ARG A 203 -30.58 -7.90 -4.38
N ASN A 204 -31.04 -6.68 -4.65
CA ASN A 204 -30.40 -5.48 -4.14
C ASN A 204 -30.42 -5.47 -2.61
N VAL A 205 -29.25 -5.28 -2.01
CA VAL A 205 -29.09 -5.20 -0.55
C VAL A 205 -28.92 -3.75 -0.09
N GLU A 206 -28.26 -2.89 -0.89
CA GLU A 206 -28.12 -1.43 -0.68
C GLU A 206 -27.30 -0.78 -1.82
N GLU A 207 -27.50 0.52 -2.06
CA GLU A 207 -26.68 1.30 -3.02
C GLU A 207 -25.20 1.41 -2.57
N PRO A 208 -24.22 1.38 -3.50
CA PRO A 208 -22.78 1.24 -3.19
C PRO A 208 -22.21 2.30 -2.25
N GLU A 209 -22.80 3.50 -2.24
CA GLU A 209 -22.30 4.68 -1.52
C GLU A 209 -22.54 4.59 0.00
N LYS A 210 -23.39 3.67 0.49
CA LYS A 210 -23.77 3.59 1.92
C LYS A 210 -22.81 2.79 2.82
N LYS A 211 -21.96 1.92 2.26
CA LYS A 211 -21.01 1.06 3.01
C LYS A 211 -20.06 1.85 3.92
N TYR A 212 -19.68 3.06 3.52
CA TYR A 212 -18.68 3.87 4.22
C TYR A 212 -19.22 4.57 5.46
N SER A 213 -20.55 4.69 5.58
CA SER A 213 -21.17 5.14 6.82
C SER A 213 -20.86 4.19 7.98
N GLN A 214 -20.79 2.87 7.76
CA GLN A 214 -20.52 1.90 8.83
C GLN A 214 -19.06 1.92 9.32
N ALA A 215 -18.09 1.92 8.39
CA ALA A 215 -16.67 2.05 8.73
C ALA A 215 -16.39 3.37 9.46
N TYR A 216 -16.94 4.46 8.94
CA TYR A 216 -16.86 5.78 9.57
C TYR A 216 -17.47 5.79 10.97
N ASN A 217 -18.64 5.16 11.15
CA ASN A 217 -19.30 5.07 12.46
C ASN A 217 -18.47 4.28 13.48
N LEU A 218 -17.86 3.15 13.09
CA LEU A 218 -16.95 2.38 13.95
C LEU A 218 -15.76 3.23 14.39
N LEU A 219 -15.14 3.96 13.45
CA LEU A 219 -14.00 4.84 13.75
C LEU A 219 -14.41 6.01 14.65
N ARG A 220 -15.58 6.61 14.42
CA ARG A 220 -16.09 7.70 15.26
C ARG A 220 -16.38 7.25 16.70
N GLN A 221 -16.87 6.03 16.89
CA GLN A 221 -17.10 5.47 18.23
C GLN A 221 -15.82 5.39 19.06
N VAL A 222 -14.68 5.07 18.44
CA VAL A 222 -13.38 5.00 19.12
C VAL A 222 -13.03 6.33 19.78
N ILE A 223 -13.21 7.46 19.06
CA ILE A 223 -12.94 8.81 19.58
C ILE A 223 -13.83 9.15 20.77
N THR A 224 -15.11 8.76 20.73
CA THR A 224 -16.06 9.07 21.83
C THR A 224 -15.84 8.25 23.10
N SER A 225 -15.02 7.19 23.04
CA SER A 225 -14.88 6.20 24.12
C SER A 225 -13.58 6.32 24.93
N SER A 226 -12.62 7.15 24.49
CA SER A 226 -11.27 7.18 25.08
C SER A 226 -11.24 7.89 26.44
N HIS A 227 -11.02 7.12 27.50
CA HIS A 227 -10.56 7.60 28.81
C HIS A 227 -9.03 7.66 28.83
N GLU A 228 -8.46 8.74 29.36
CA GLU A 228 -7.02 8.85 29.64
C GLU A 228 -6.62 7.79 30.69
N ARG A 229 -5.67 6.92 30.35
CA ARG A 229 -5.02 6.02 31.33
C ARG A 229 -3.61 6.49 31.65
N LYS A 230 -3.23 6.39 32.92
CA LYS A 230 -1.90 6.72 33.42
C LYS A 230 -0.92 5.58 33.09
N ILE A 231 0.22 5.96 32.51
CA ILE A 231 1.34 5.08 32.14
C ILE A 231 2.09 4.65 33.42
N ALA A 232 2.31 3.35 33.60
CA ALA A 232 3.09 2.81 34.71
C ALA A 232 4.60 2.74 34.39
N HIS A 233 5.43 2.76 35.45
CA HIS A 233 6.89 2.76 35.36
C HIS A 233 7.45 1.35 35.09
N LEU A 234 7.71 0.99 33.84
CA LEU A 234 8.43 -0.24 33.51
C LEU A 234 9.95 -0.07 33.65
N LYS A 235 10.62 -1.10 34.18
CA LYS A 235 12.08 -1.22 34.16
C LYS A 235 12.52 -1.84 32.83
N PRO A 236 13.41 -1.20 32.05
CA PRO A 236 13.93 -1.78 30.81
C PRO A 236 14.67 -3.09 31.08
N PHE A 237 14.51 -4.08 30.19
CA PHE A 237 15.43 -5.21 30.13
C PHE A 237 16.69 -4.78 29.37
N THR A 238 17.83 -4.75 30.05
CA THR A 238 19.11 -4.36 29.46
C THR A 238 19.82 -5.60 28.91
N LEU A 239 20.04 -5.65 27.60
CA LEU A 239 20.83 -6.71 26.96
C LEU A 239 22.27 -6.71 27.48
N GLY A 240 22.73 -7.83 28.05
CA GLY A 240 24.16 -8.14 28.21
C GLY A 240 24.86 -8.27 26.86
N ARG A 241 26.20 -8.23 26.84
CA ARG A 241 27.03 -8.32 25.62
C ARG A 241 26.55 -9.47 24.72
N VAL A 242 26.22 -9.15 23.47
CA VAL A 242 25.75 -10.11 22.46
C VAL A 242 26.95 -10.54 21.61
N ASP A 243 27.78 -11.40 22.17
CA ASP A 243 28.90 -11.99 21.43
C ASP A 243 28.41 -13.03 20.40
N GLU A 244 29.25 -13.27 19.41
CA GLU A 244 28.99 -13.88 18.09
C GLU A 244 28.28 -15.24 18.13
N ILE A 245 27.03 -15.30 17.64
CA ILE A 245 26.33 -16.54 17.30
C ILE A 245 26.50 -16.75 15.79
N LYS A 246 27.13 -17.88 15.40
CA LYS A 246 27.26 -18.29 14.00
C LYS A 246 26.00 -19.05 13.54
N PRO A 247 25.54 -18.86 12.30
CA PRO A 247 24.33 -19.50 11.80
C PRO A 247 24.52 -21.02 11.59
N PRO A 248 23.46 -21.84 11.80
CA PRO A 248 23.49 -23.28 11.53
C PRO A 248 23.49 -23.58 10.03
N LYS A 249 24.12 -24.71 9.65
CA LYS A 249 24.40 -25.08 8.24
C LYS A 249 23.29 -25.88 7.53
N ASN A 250 22.22 -26.28 8.22
CA ASN A 250 21.12 -27.08 7.63
C ASN A 250 19.77 -26.44 7.92
N VAL A 251 19.01 -26.14 6.85
CA VAL A 251 17.75 -25.38 6.86
C VAL A 251 16.57 -26.34 6.63
N PRO A 252 15.68 -26.57 7.61
CA PRO A 252 14.39 -27.23 7.39
C PRO A 252 13.46 -26.35 6.54
N THR A 253 12.58 -26.96 5.75
CA THR A 253 11.53 -26.27 5.00
C THR A 253 10.40 -25.86 5.96
N VAL A 254 10.24 -24.56 6.21
CA VAL A 254 9.16 -24.05 7.07
C VAL A 254 7.85 -23.97 6.30
N VAL A 255 6.75 -24.41 6.92
CA VAL A 255 5.40 -24.33 6.37
C VAL A 255 4.73 -23.04 6.85
N GLU A 256 4.22 -22.25 5.91
CA GLU A 256 3.50 -21.00 6.18
C GLU A 256 1.99 -21.23 6.18
N TYR A 257 1.29 -20.62 7.13
CA TYR A 257 -0.17 -20.73 7.26
C TYR A 257 -0.81 -19.35 7.20
N ARG A 258 -1.71 -19.14 6.22
CA ARG A 258 -2.43 -17.89 5.98
C ARG A 258 -3.94 -18.09 5.90
N LEU A 259 -4.70 -17.10 6.37
CA LEU A 259 -6.13 -17.04 6.17
C LEU A 259 -6.45 -16.38 4.82
N LEU A 260 -6.74 -17.19 3.81
CA LEU A 260 -7.13 -16.74 2.48
C LEU A 260 -8.65 -16.58 2.43
N PHE A 261 -9.13 -15.43 1.93
CA PHE A 261 -10.55 -15.11 1.75
C PHE A 261 -11.41 -15.01 3.02
N PRO A 262 -10.99 -14.23 4.04
CA PRO A 262 -11.82 -14.02 5.22
C PRO A 262 -13.06 -13.14 4.90
N PRO A 263 -14.13 -13.22 5.73
CA PRO A 263 -15.25 -12.28 5.64
C PRO A 263 -14.77 -10.83 5.67
N SER A 264 -15.51 -9.90 5.07
CA SER A 264 -15.17 -8.48 5.15
C SER A 264 -15.14 -8.04 6.62
N PRO A 265 -14.03 -7.55 7.17
CA PRO A 265 -14.00 -7.07 8.55
C PRO A 265 -14.76 -5.74 8.72
N VAL A 266 -15.10 -5.06 7.62
CA VAL A 266 -15.90 -3.84 7.64
C VAL A 266 -17.39 -4.16 7.79
N LEU A 267 -17.89 -5.15 7.04
CA LEU A 267 -19.31 -5.52 7.01
C LEU A 267 -19.67 -6.62 8.02
N ALA A 268 -18.76 -7.57 8.24
CA ALA A 268 -18.93 -8.71 9.12
C ALA A 268 -17.74 -8.88 10.10
N PRO A 269 -17.39 -7.84 10.89
CA PRO A 269 -16.24 -7.88 11.81
C PRO A 269 -16.29 -9.04 12.80
N ARG A 270 -17.48 -9.37 13.31
CA ARG A 270 -17.68 -10.52 14.21
C ARG A 270 -17.28 -11.85 13.58
N ASP A 271 -17.70 -12.07 12.33
CA ASP A 271 -17.41 -13.31 11.62
C ASP A 271 -15.94 -13.39 11.23
N PHE A 272 -15.34 -12.27 10.80
CA PHE A 272 -13.89 -12.18 10.60
C PHE A 272 -13.13 -12.61 11.85
N VAL A 273 -13.39 -11.96 13.00
CA VAL A 273 -12.67 -12.23 14.26
C VAL A 273 -12.86 -13.68 14.70
N ARG A 274 -14.08 -14.22 14.59
CA ARG A 274 -14.36 -15.63 14.92
C ARG A 274 -13.56 -16.58 14.02
N ASN A 275 -13.50 -16.32 12.72
CA ASN A 275 -12.79 -17.17 11.77
C ASN A 275 -11.28 -17.10 11.96
N ALA A 276 -10.74 -15.90 12.19
CA ALA A 276 -9.32 -15.70 12.50
C ALA A 276 -8.91 -16.42 13.79
N ILE A 277 -9.73 -16.33 14.86
CA ILE A 277 -9.47 -17.07 16.12
C ILE A 277 -9.49 -18.58 15.88
N LYS A 278 -10.48 -19.11 15.16
CA LYS A 278 -10.55 -20.54 14.82
C LYS A 278 -9.35 -21.00 13.99
N PHE A 279 -8.94 -20.20 13.02
CA PHE A 279 -7.76 -20.44 12.20
C PHE A 279 -6.51 -20.54 13.08
N ILE A 280 -6.24 -19.54 13.93
CA ILE A 280 -5.11 -19.55 14.87
C ILE A 280 -5.15 -20.79 15.77
N GLN A 281 -6.30 -21.09 16.37
CA GLN A 281 -6.46 -22.24 17.28
C GLN A 281 -6.23 -23.58 16.59
N THR A 282 -6.62 -23.70 15.32
CA THR A 282 -6.45 -24.93 14.52
C THR A 282 -4.97 -25.18 14.21
N ILE A 283 -4.23 -24.13 13.89
CA ILE A 283 -2.79 -24.22 13.56
C ILE A 283 -1.95 -24.40 14.83
N VAL A 284 -2.13 -23.51 15.80
CA VAL A 284 -1.26 -23.43 16.99
C VAL A 284 -1.59 -24.50 18.02
N LYS A 285 -2.87 -24.92 18.12
CA LYS A 285 -3.35 -25.90 19.11
C LYS A 285 -2.93 -25.53 20.53
N ASP A 286 -2.09 -26.35 21.18
CA ASP A 286 -1.55 -26.22 22.54
C ASP A 286 -0.17 -25.53 22.62
N LYS A 287 0.38 -25.08 21.48
CA LYS A 287 1.76 -24.57 21.35
C LYS A 287 1.89 -23.07 21.60
N SER A 288 3.10 -22.55 21.81
CA SER A 288 3.30 -21.11 22.03
C SER A 288 3.56 -20.35 20.73
N VAL A 289 3.22 -19.06 20.74
CA VAL A 289 3.37 -18.16 19.58
C VAL A 289 4.18 -16.94 20.00
N LEU A 290 5.21 -16.61 19.23
CA LEU A 290 5.95 -15.36 19.35
C LEU A 290 5.45 -14.34 18.30
N LEU A 291 5.14 -13.13 18.76
CA LEU A 291 4.80 -11.99 17.91
C LEU A 291 5.84 -10.88 18.10
N ALA A 292 6.41 -10.39 16.99
CA ALA A 292 7.14 -9.12 17.00
C ALA A 292 6.15 -7.94 16.96
N LEU A 293 5.98 -7.26 18.08
CA LEU A 293 5.05 -6.15 18.25
C LEU A 293 5.72 -4.85 17.84
N SER A 294 5.52 -4.41 16.59
CA SER A 294 6.11 -3.16 16.07
C SER A 294 5.43 -1.89 16.60
N GLY A 295 4.15 -1.99 17.00
CA GLY A 295 3.31 -0.83 17.32
C GLY A 295 2.53 -0.25 16.14
N GLY A 296 2.77 -0.77 14.92
CA GLY A 296 1.89 -0.53 13.79
C GLY A 296 0.52 -1.18 13.98
N ILE A 297 -0.46 -0.76 13.18
CA ILE A 297 -1.83 -1.28 13.28
C ILE A 297 -1.89 -2.78 13.00
N ASP A 298 -1.15 -3.27 12.00
CA ASP A 298 -1.18 -4.66 11.57
C ASP A 298 -0.72 -5.61 12.69
N SER A 299 0.41 -5.27 13.35
CA SER A 299 0.94 -6.04 14.48
C SER A 299 0.05 -5.91 15.72
N SER A 300 -0.59 -4.76 15.93
CA SER A 300 -1.52 -4.54 17.04
C SER A 300 -2.83 -5.33 16.90
N VAL A 301 -3.42 -5.38 15.70
CA VAL A 301 -4.59 -6.22 15.39
C VAL A 301 -4.22 -7.70 15.55
N THR A 302 -3.06 -8.10 15.03
CA THR A 302 -2.54 -9.47 15.18
C THR A 302 -2.35 -9.85 16.65
N ALA A 303 -1.78 -8.95 17.46
CA ALA A 303 -1.61 -9.14 18.90
C ALA A 303 -2.94 -9.41 19.60
N GLU A 304 -3.98 -8.61 19.30
CA GLU A 304 -5.29 -8.79 19.92
C GLU A 304 -6.01 -10.07 19.46
N LEU A 305 -5.87 -10.46 18.20
CA LEU A 305 -6.40 -11.74 17.69
C LEU A 305 -5.71 -12.95 18.36
N LEU A 306 -4.38 -12.92 18.46
CA LEU A 306 -3.61 -13.97 19.14
C LEU A 306 -3.97 -14.03 20.63
N ARG A 307 -4.06 -12.88 21.32
CA ARG A 307 -4.41 -12.81 22.74
C ARG A 307 -5.76 -13.50 23.01
N ARG A 308 -6.75 -13.29 22.15
CA ARG A 308 -8.07 -13.95 22.25
C ARG A 308 -7.99 -15.45 21.94
N ALA A 309 -7.13 -15.84 21.01
CA ALA A 309 -7.03 -17.22 20.52
C ALA A 309 -6.21 -18.15 21.43
N VAL A 310 -5.05 -17.70 21.89
CA VAL A 310 -4.04 -18.53 22.59
C VAL A 310 -3.72 -18.06 24.02
N LYS A 311 -4.24 -16.90 24.43
CA LYS A 311 -4.16 -16.36 25.81
C LYS A 311 -2.72 -16.27 26.33
N ASP A 312 -2.43 -16.97 27.42
CA ASP A 312 -1.16 -17.05 28.15
C ASP A 312 -0.03 -17.72 27.37
N ARG A 313 -0.31 -18.33 26.21
CA ARG A 313 0.70 -18.88 25.30
C ARG A 313 1.21 -17.88 24.26
N LEU A 314 0.66 -16.66 24.25
CA LEU A 314 1.19 -15.56 23.45
C LEU A 314 2.40 -14.94 24.14
N TRP A 315 3.51 -14.91 23.42
CA TRP A 315 4.68 -14.10 23.72
C TRP A 315 4.74 -12.95 22.73
N ALA A 316 4.87 -11.72 23.24
CA ALA A 316 5.03 -10.55 22.39
C ALA A 316 6.35 -9.86 22.73
N ILE A 317 7.08 -9.42 21.71
CA ILE A 317 8.34 -8.70 21.88
C ILE A 317 8.28 -7.35 21.17
N HIS A 318 8.47 -6.27 21.91
CA HIS A 318 8.65 -4.93 21.36
C HIS A 318 10.13 -4.55 21.42
N ILE A 319 10.74 -4.37 20.26
CA ILE A 319 12.16 -3.99 20.13
C ILE A 319 12.25 -2.50 19.82
N ASP A 320 12.64 -1.71 20.81
CA ASP A 320 12.99 -0.30 20.62
C ASP A 320 14.39 -0.22 20.02
N HIS A 321 14.43 0.01 18.73
CA HIS A 321 15.66 0.12 17.96
C HIS A 321 16.25 1.54 17.93
N GLY A 322 15.64 2.51 18.64
CA GLY A 322 16.15 3.87 18.72
C GLY A 322 15.87 4.76 17.51
N PHE A 323 15.23 4.25 16.46
CA PHE A 323 14.73 5.05 15.33
C PHE A 323 13.20 5.19 15.35
N MET A 324 12.60 5.05 16.54
CA MET A 324 11.16 5.22 16.75
C MET A 324 10.78 6.71 16.81
N ARG A 325 9.49 7.01 16.60
CA ARG A 325 8.94 8.34 16.88
C ARG A 325 9.06 8.66 18.37
N LYS A 326 8.97 9.94 18.71
CA LYS A 326 9.08 10.41 20.08
C LYS A 326 7.97 9.78 20.94
N GLY A 327 8.36 9.07 21.99
CA GLY A 327 7.43 8.44 22.95
C GLY A 327 6.74 7.16 22.46
N GLU A 328 6.90 6.78 21.20
CA GLU A 328 6.13 5.70 20.56
C GLU A 328 6.29 4.35 21.27
N SER A 329 7.53 3.93 21.58
CA SER A 329 7.76 2.63 22.23
C SER A 329 7.06 2.53 23.59
N LYS A 330 7.05 3.62 24.36
CA LYS A 330 6.42 3.65 25.69
C LYS A 330 4.90 3.53 25.58
N GLU A 331 4.33 4.21 24.60
CA GLU A 331 2.90 4.18 24.33
C GLU A 331 2.45 2.77 23.90
N VAL A 332 3.15 2.17 22.92
CA VAL A 332 2.85 0.82 22.43
C VAL A 332 2.93 -0.21 23.55
N VAL A 333 3.98 -0.17 24.37
CA VAL A 333 4.13 -1.10 25.48
C VAL A 333 3.05 -0.88 26.55
N GLY A 334 2.75 0.38 26.89
CA GLY A 334 1.71 0.72 27.87
C GLY A 334 0.31 0.25 27.45
N GLU A 335 -0.01 0.22 26.15
CA GLU A 335 -1.31 -0.26 25.66
C GLU A 335 -1.47 -1.79 25.76
N PHE A 336 -0.37 -2.54 25.78
CA PHE A 336 -0.38 -4.00 25.76
C PHE A 336 0.11 -4.67 27.04
N GLU A 337 0.77 -3.95 27.97
CA GLU A 337 1.35 -4.53 29.20
C GLU A 337 0.29 -5.25 30.06
N ASP A 338 -0.88 -4.63 30.24
CA ASP A 338 -1.99 -5.23 31.00
C ASP A 338 -2.74 -6.33 30.21
N ARG A 339 -2.56 -6.37 28.88
CA ARG A 339 -3.30 -7.26 27.98
C ARG A 339 -2.53 -8.55 27.69
N ILE A 340 -1.21 -8.49 27.64
CA ILE A 340 -0.34 -9.61 27.23
C ILE A 340 0.64 -9.91 28.38
N PRO A 341 0.39 -10.95 29.19
CA PRO A 341 1.24 -11.27 30.34
C PRO A 341 2.72 -11.51 30.00
N ASN A 342 2.99 -12.06 28.82
CA ASN A 342 4.36 -12.34 28.37
C ASN A 342 4.85 -11.29 27.34
N LEU A 343 4.58 -10.01 27.59
CA LEU A 343 5.14 -8.91 26.82
C LEU A 343 6.58 -8.59 27.27
N ILE A 344 7.51 -8.58 26.32
CA ILE A 344 8.91 -8.27 26.54
C ILE A 344 9.24 -6.95 25.86
N TYR A 345 9.70 -5.96 26.64
CA TYR A 345 10.27 -4.72 26.12
C TYR A 345 11.79 -4.80 26.04
N VAL A 346 12.36 -4.55 24.87
CA VAL A 346 13.79 -4.59 24.60
C VAL A 346 14.28 -3.24 24.12
N ASN A 347 15.11 -2.56 24.92
CA ASN A 347 15.82 -1.38 24.46
C ASN A 347 17.14 -1.77 23.78
N ALA A 348 17.18 -1.68 22.45
CA ALA A 348 18.33 -2.02 21.63
C ALA A 348 18.93 -0.81 20.89
N SER A 349 18.53 0.43 21.24
CA SER A 349 18.90 1.66 20.51
C SER A 349 20.40 1.80 20.26
N LYS A 350 21.24 1.48 21.26
CA LYS A 350 22.70 1.54 21.13
C LYS A 350 23.24 0.51 20.13
N LEU A 351 22.67 -0.69 20.12
CA LEU A 351 23.09 -1.78 19.23
C LEU A 351 22.78 -1.42 17.77
N PHE A 352 21.58 -0.88 17.51
CA PHE A 352 21.17 -0.45 16.20
C PHE A 352 21.95 0.77 15.69
N TYR A 353 22.16 1.78 16.55
CA TYR A 353 22.98 2.95 16.20
C TYR A 353 24.40 2.55 15.77
N ASN A 354 25.07 1.71 16.57
CA ASN A 354 26.41 1.22 16.25
C ASN A 354 26.47 0.43 14.93
N ALA A 355 25.37 -0.20 14.52
CA ALA A 355 25.33 -0.95 13.28
C ALA A 355 25.19 -0.05 12.04
N VAL A 356 24.63 1.15 12.18
CA VAL A 356 24.36 2.06 11.02
C VAL A 356 25.28 3.27 10.96
N VAL A 357 25.98 3.62 12.04
CA VAL A 357 26.90 4.76 12.07
C VAL A 357 27.95 4.66 10.95
N GLY A 358 28.22 5.79 10.28
CA GLY A 358 29.13 5.89 9.14
C GLY A 358 28.56 5.39 7.80
N LYS A 359 27.33 4.85 7.77
CA LYS A 359 26.66 4.47 6.51
C LYS A 359 25.82 5.62 5.99
N THR A 360 25.89 5.84 4.68
CA THR A 360 25.09 6.84 3.96
C THR A 360 24.16 6.21 2.93
N ASP A 361 24.55 5.08 2.35
CA ASP A 361 23.75 4.34 1.39
C ASP A 361 22.49 3.73 2.05
N ALA A 362 21.35 3.90 1.38
CA ALA A 362 20.05 3.46 1.88
C ALA A 362 19.95 1.93 2.04
N GLU A 363 20.49 1.18 1.09
CA GLU A 363 20.44 -0.29 1.12
C GLU A 363 21.38 -0.84 2.19
N GLU A 364 22.57 -0.26 2.34
CA GLU A 364 23.49 -0.60 3.44
C GLU A 364 22.88 -0.31 4.81
N LYS A 365 22.22 0.85 4.99
CA LYS A 365 21.49 1.19 6.22
C LYS A 365 20.42 0.14 6.53
N ARG A 366 19.60 -0.22 5.54
CA ARG A 366 18.52 -1.22 5.67
C ARG A 366 19.05 -2.61 5.99
N LEU A 367 20.11 -3.05 5.32
CA LEU A 367 20.72 -4.36 5.56
C LEU A 367 21.30 -4.45 6.98
N ALA A 368 22.05 -3.42 7.41
CA ALA A 368 22.60 -3.37 8.76
C ALA A 368 21.48 -3.39 9.83
N PHE A 369 20.43 -2.60 9.62
CA PHE A 369 19.25 -2.58 10.49
C PHE A 369 18.58 -3.96 10.59
N SER A 370 18.31 -4.57 9.43
CA SER A 370 17.71 -5.90 9.33
C SER A 370 18.50 -6.96 10.09
N ASN A 371 19.82 -7.01 9.87
CA ASN A 371 20.68 -8.01 10.48
C ASN A 371 20.64 -7.94 12.01
N VAL A 372 20.67 -6.72 12.57
CA VAL A 372 20.53 -6.53 14.02
C VAL A 372 19.14 -6.92 14.50
N TYR A 373 18.10 -6.52 13.80
CA TYR A 373 16.72 -6.82 14.17
C TYR A 373 16.47 -8.33 14.29
N PHE A 374 16.82 -9.09 13.26
CA PHE A 374 16.65 -10.54 13.29
C PHE A 374 17.60 -11.23 14.25
N LYS A 375 18.81 -10.69 14.48
CA LYS A 375 19.71 -11.20 15.53
C LYS A 375 19.07 -11.09 16.93
N VAL A 376 18.47 -9.95 17.24
CA VAL A 376 17.77 -9.75 18.52
C VAL A 376 16.55 -10.65 18.61
N LEU A 377 15.71 -10.68 17.57
CA LEU A 377 14.50 -11.51 17.56
C LEU A 377 14.82 -13.01 17.68
N ASN A 378 15.86 -13.49 16.99
CA ASN A 378 16.30 -14.88 17.05
C ASN A 378 16.73 -15.30 18.45
N LYS A 379 17.48 -14.42 19.14
CA LYS A 379 17.92 -14.67 20.51
C LYS A 379 16.72 -14.93 21.42
N PHE A 380 15.72 -14.06 21.38
CA PHE A 380 14.51 -14.24 22.21
C PHE A 380 13.67 -15.44 21.77
N SER A 381 13.56 -15.70 20.47
CA SER A 381 12.86 -16.89 19.97
C SER A 381 13.48 -18.18 20.51
N GLN A 382 14.81 -18.24 20.60
CA GLN A 382 15.54 -19.39 21.14
C GLN A 382 15.42 -19.50 22.67
N GLU A 383 15.54 -18.38 23.39
CA GLU A 383 15.41 -18.36 24.85
C GLU A 383 13.99 -18.73 25.32
N ILE A 384 12.96 -18.30 24.60
CA ILE A 384 11.56 -18.59 24.92
C ILE A 384 11.15 -19.99 24.44
N GLY A 385 11.71 -20.45 23.31
CA GLY A 385 11.40 -21.76 22.74
C GLY A 385 10.03 -21.85 22.07
N CYS A 386 9.52 -20.74 21.48
CA CYS A 386 8.23 -20.73 20.80
C CYS A 386 8.21 -21.64 19.57
N GLU A 387 7.11 -22.37 19.36
CA GLU A 387 6.96 -23.23 18.17
C GLU A 387 6.38 -22.52 16.96
N TYR A 388 5.67 -21.41 17.16
CA TYR A 388 5.13 -20.60 16.07
C TYR A 388 5.57 -19.16 16.18
N ILE A 389 5.69 -18.51 15.03
CA ILE A 389 5.84 -17.06 14.92
C ILE A 389 4.63 -16.50 14.21
N SER A 390 4.20 -15.31 14.60
CA SER A 390 3.12 -14.62 13.91
C SER A 390 3.57 -13.24 13.44
N GLN A 391 3.02 -12.84 12.29
CA GLN A 391 3.27 -11.55 11.66
C GLN A 391 1.94 -10.90 11.28
N GLY A 392 1.93 -9.57 11.27
CA GLY A 392 0.82 -8.76 10.75
C GLY A 392 0.87 -8.57 9.24
N THR A 393 1.42 -9.52 8.48
CA THR A 393 1.48 -9.44 7.01
C THR A 393 0.08 -9.32 6.45
N ILE A 394 -0.12 -8.39 5.51
CA ILE A 394 -1.39 -8.19 4.82
C ILE A 394 -1.26 -8.45 3.32
N TRP A 395 -2.38 -8.41 2.60
CA TRP A 395 -2.43 -8.80 1.19
C TRP A 395 -1.48 -7.99 0.28
N PRO A 396 -1.38 -6.66 0.41
CA PRO A 396 -0.38 -5.88 -0.31
C PRO A 396 1.08 -6.37 -0.13
N ASP A 397 1.46 -6.82 1.07
CA ASP A 397 2.82 -7.29 1.35
C ASP A 397 3.11 -8.60 0.59
N ILE A 398 2.13 -9.49 0.55
CA ILE A 398 2.17 -10.77 -0.19
C ILE A 398 2.37 -10.54 -1.67
N ILE A 399 1.69 -9.55 -2.22
CA ILE A 399 1.81 -9.23 -3.63
C ILE A 399 3.18 -8.65 -3.96
N GLU A 400 3.69 -7.75 -3.11
CA GLU A 400 5.03 -7.18 -3.29
C GLU A 400 6.09 -8.29 -3.32
N SER A 401 5.94 -9.34 -2.49
CA SER A 401 6.87 -10.48 -2.51
C SER A 401 6.74 -11.34 -3.78
N MET A 402 5.50 -11.64 -4.24
CA MET A 402 5.27 -12.44 -5.45
C MET A 402 5.85 -11.80 -6.72
N LYS A 403 5.83 -10.47 -6.83
CA LYS A 403 6.44 -9.76 -7.97
C LYS A 403 7.96 -9.96 -8.02
N ARG A 404 8.62 -10.08 -6.87
CA ARG A 404 10.08 -10.25 -6.80
C ARG A 404 10.54 -11.65 -7.18
N GLU A 405 9.75 -12.67 -6.88
CA GLU A 405 10.05 -14.07 -7.27
C GLU A 405 10.05 -14.27 -8.80
N ARG A 406 9.33 -13.44 -9.56
CA ARG A 406 9.32 -13.48 -11.03
C ARG A 406 10.53 -12.80 -11.68
N VAL A 407 11.24 -11.95 -10.94
CA VAL A 407 12.37 -11.16 -11.46
C VAL A 407 13.72 -11.83 -11.14
N SER A 408 13.72 -12.97 -10.42
CA SER A 408 14.95 -13.64 -10.00
C SER A 408 15.51 -14.65 -11.02
N GLU A 409 16.02 -14.11 -12.14
CA GLU A 409 17.27 -14.59 -12.75
C GLU A 409 18.21 -13.37 -12.85
N GLY A 410 18.98 -13.09 -11.78
CA GLY A 410 20.22 -12.31 -11.90
C GLY A 410 20.36 -10.97 -11.16
N SER A 411 19.47 -10.54 -10.26
CA SER A 411 19.75 -9.32 -9.45
C SER A 411 19.29 -9.43 -7.98
N SER A 412 20.02 -8.73 -7.10
CA SER A 412 20.19 -8.99 -5.66
C SER A 412 18.90 -9.02 -4.82
N SER A 413 18.63 -10.17 -4.23
CA SER A 413 17.38 -10.62 -3.61
C SER A 413 17.20 -10.29 -2.11
N TYR A 414 17.71 -9.17 -1.59
CA TYR A 414 17.79 -8.92 -0.12
C TYR A 414 16.98 -7.73 0.43
N ILE A 415 16.12 -7.09 -0.36
CA ILE A 415 15.57 -5.76 -0.01
C ILE A 415 14.15 -5.86 0.58
N LYS A 416 13.89 -5.17 1.71
CA LYS A 416 12.69 -5.17 2.59
C LYS A 416 12.44 -6.40 3.49
N SER A 417 13.47 -6.87 4.17
CA SER A 417 13.42 -7.99 5.12
C SER A 417 12.48 -7.86 6.33
N GLN A 418 11.99 -6.67 6.70
CA GLN A 418 11.20 -6.50 7.94
C GLN A 418 9.69 -6.62 7.78
N HIS A 419 9.22 -6.47 6.53
CA HIS A 419 7.87 -6.84 6.09
C HIS A 419 7.95 -8.00 5.09
N ASN A 420 9.09 -8.70 5.02
CA ASN A 420 9.12 -9.90 4.22
C ASN A 420 8.08 -10.86 4.79
N VAL A 421 7.22 -11.28 3.87
CA VAL A 421 6.27 -12.38 3.94
C VAL A 421 6.92 -13.66 4.51
N SER A 422 8.25 -13.77 4.42
CA SER A 422 9.03 -14.79 5.11
C SER A 422 10.25 -14.14 5.80
N PRO A 423 10.40 -14.27 7.14
CA PRO A 423 11.64 -13.93 7.83
C PRO A 423 12.87 -14.62 7.19
N PRO A 424 14.10 -14.12 7.42
CA PRO A 424 15.31 -14.73 6.85
C PRO A 424 15.35 -16.25 7.06
N LYS A 425 15.75 -17.01 6.04
CA LYS A 425 15.79 -18.48 6.09
C LYS A 425 16.52 -19.00 7.33
N GLU A 426 17.61 -18.34 7.72
CA GLU A 426 18.40 -18.67 8.92
C GLU A 426 17.59 -18.58 10.22
N PHE A 427 16.74 -17.56 10.35
CA PHE A 427 15.85 -17.39 11.50
C PHE A 427 14.77 -18.48 11.52
N MET A 428 14.16 -18.71 10.36
CA MET A 428 13.13 -19.73 10.16
C MET A 428 13.68 -21.16 10.35
N SER A 429 14.98 -21.36 10.23
CA SER A 429 15.64 -22.67 10.40
C SER A 429 15.82 -23.10 11.85
N SER A 430 15.33 -22.32 12.82
CA SER A 430 15.46 -22.66 14.23
C SER A 430 14.74 -23.99 14.53
N PRO A 431 15.37 -24.95 15.23
CA PRO A 431 14.88 -26.32 15.36
C PRO A 431 13.54 -26.44 16.10
N HIS A 432 13.12 -25.40 16.82
CA HIS A 432 11.85 -25.37 17.55
C HIS A 432 10.69 -24.81 16.72
N LEU A 433 10.96 -24.06 15.63
CA LEU A 433 9.94 -23.42 14.83
C LEU A 433 9.25 -24.43 13.89
N LYS A 434 7.92 -24.47 13.97
CA LYS A 434 7.04 -25.32 13.17
C LYS A 434 6.36 -24.59 12.03
N GLY A 435 6.22 -23.27 12.13
CA GLY A 435 5.56 -22.50 11.08
C GLY A 435 5.31 -21.03 11.41
N LEU A 436 4.90 -20.31 10.37
CA LEU A 436 4.45 -18.92 10.44
C LEU A 436 2.91 -18.87 10.43
N VAL A 437 2.31 -17.99 11.23
CA VAL A 437 0.86 -17.77 11.33
C VAL A 437 0.53 -16.31 11.00
N GLU A 438 -0.17 -16.07 9.89
CA GLU A 438 -0.51 -14.72 9.41
C GLU A 438 -2.04 -14.53 9.36
N PRO A 439 -2.68 -14.16 10.48
CA PRO A 439 -4.13 -14.14 10.59
C PRO A 439 -4.81 -13.00 9.82
N VAL A 440 -4.03 -12.00 9.40
CA VAL A 440 -4.50 -10.81 8.67
C VAL A 440 -4.01 -10.75 7.22
N ALA A 441 -3.39 -11.83 6.72
CA ALA A 441 -2.87 -11.96 5.35
C ALA A 441 -3.87 -11.59 4.26
N GLY A 442 -5.17 -11.82 4.48
CA GLY A 442 -6.24 -11.47 3.54
C GLY A 442 -6.77 -10.03 3.67
N LEU A 443 -6.16 -9.15 4.46
CA LEU A 443 -6.68 -7.78 4.62
C LEU A 443 -5.98 -6.79 3.69
N PHE A 444 -6.69 -5.71 3.38
CA PHE A 444 -6.12 -4.47 2.85
C PHE A 444 -5.96 -3.39 3.92
N LYS A 445 -5.12 -2.39 3.64
CA LYS A 445 -4.83 -1.27 4.56
C LYS A 445 -6.07 -0.48 4.99
N ASN A 446 -7.10 -0.40 4.15
CA ASN A 446 -8.36 0.28 4.47
C ASN A 446 -9.30 -0.55 5.37
N GLU A 447 -9.06 -1.85 5.52
CA GLU A 447 -9.87 -2.78 6.31
C GLU A 447 -9.37 -2.93 7.76
N GLU A 448 -8.08 -2.65 8.01
CA GLU A 448 -7.45 -2.83 9.32
C GLU A 448 -7.96 -1.85 10.39
N ARG A 449 -8.18 -0.57 10.03
CA ARG A 449 -8.64 0.45 10.99
C ARG A 449 -10.04 0.17 11.53
N PRO A 450 -11.05 -0.14 10.71
CA PRO A 450 -12.36 -0.57 11.20
C PRO A 450 -12.28 -1.84 12.05
N LEU A 451 -11.42 -2.80 11.68
CA LEU A 451 -11.20 -4.00 12.48
C LEU A 451 -10.58 -3.69 13.85
N ALA A 452 -9.55 -2.84 13.88
CA ALA A 452 -8.90 -2.38 15.10
C ALA A 452 -9.91 -1.67 16.03
N ALA A 453 -10.76 -0.80 15.48
CA ALA A 453 -11.86 -0.17 16.18
C ALA A 453 -12.83 -1.19 16.79
N TYR A 454 -13.26 -2.18 16.00
CA TYR A 454 -14.14 -3.25 16.47
C TYR A 454 -13.50 -4.11 17.57
N LEU A 455 -12.19 -4.32 17.49
CA LEU A 455 -11.41 -5.03 18.52
C LEU A 455 -11.19 -4.19 19.80
N SER A 456 -11.69 -2.95 19.84
CA SER A 456 -11.54 -2.01 20.95
C SER A 456 -10.07 -1.69 21.23
N LEU A 457 -9.27 -1.56 20.17
CA LEU A 457 -7.95 -0.96 20.25
C LEU A 457 -8.06 0.55 20.49
N PRO A 458 -7.12 1.15 21.24
CA PRO A 458 -7.13 2.57 21.58
C PRO A 458 -7.03 3.45 20.32
N PRO A 459 -7.57 4.68 20.35
CA PRO A 459 -7.49 5.61 19.21
C PRO A 459 -6.07 5.82 18.71
N SER A 460 -5.09 5.83 19.61
CA SER A 460 -3.70 6.10 19.29
C SER A 460 -2.98 4.95 18.55
N LEU A 461 -3.57 3.75 18.53
CA LEU A 461 -3.17 2.65 17.64
C LEU A 461 -4.04 2.60 16.39
N VAL A 462 -5.36 2.85 16.51
CA VAL A 462 -6.32 2.81 15.38
C VAL A 462 -6.00 3.87 14.33
N PHE A 463 -5.64 5.07 14.74
CA PHE A 463 -5.40 6.21 13.85
C PHE A 463 -3.92 6.46 13.55
N ARG A 464 -3.05 5.57 14.04
CA ARG A 464 -1.61 5.68 13.81
C ARG A 464 -1.29 5.63 12.32
N MET A 465 -0.50 6.59 11.86
CA MET A 465 0.01 6.56 10.49
C MET A 465 1.01 5.41 10.31
N PRO A 466 1.05 4.77 9.12
CA PRO A 466 2.06 3.78 8.79
C PRO A 466 3.47 4.32 9.03
N PHE A 467 4.31 3.46 9.59
CA PHE A 467 5.69 3.78 9.92
C PHE A 467 6.60 2.67 9.40
N PRO A 468 7.66 2.99 8.64
CA PRO A 468 8.52 1.97 8.07
C PRO A 468 9.24 1.19 9.17
N GLY A 469 9.54 -0.09 8.94
CA GLY A 469 10.30 -0.92 9.89
C GLY A 469 11.61 -0.28 10.40
N PRO A 470 12.47 0.27 9.53
CA PRO A 470 13.66 1.04 9.95
C PRO A 470 13.37 2.38 10.63
N GLY A 471 12.11 2.79 10.69
CA GLY A 471 11.65 4.02 11.29
C GLY A 471 12.31 5.26 10.70
N LEU A 472 12.79 6.15 11.56
CA LEU A 472 13.43 7.40 11.17
C LEU A 472 14.75 7.21 10.40
N LEU A 473 15.35 6.01 10.41
CA LEU A 473 16.58 5.71 9.67
C LEU A 473 16.46 6.01 8.17
N VAL A 474 15.26 5.83 7.61
CA VAL A 474 14.94 6.04 6.19
C VAL A 474 14.33 7.42 5.90
N ARG A 475 14.17 8.26 6.94
CA ARG A 475 13.75 9.66 6.84
C ARG A 475 14.90 10.64 7.07
N ILE A 476 16.08 10.11 7.40
CA ILE A 476 17.34 10.85 7.47
C ILE A 476 18.15 10.50 6.23
N VAL A 477 18.17 11.39 5.24
CA VAL A 477 18.90 11.18 3.98
C VAL A 477 20.39 11.43 4.21
N GLY A 478 21.20 10.44 3.88
CA GLY A 478 22.64 10.42 4.15
C GLY A 478 23.01 9.85 5.53
N GLU A 479 24.04 10.43 6.15
CA GLU A 479 24.63 9.94 7.40
C GLU A 479 23.71 10.14 8.60
N VAL A 480 23.66 9.15 9.49
CA VAL A 480 22.84 9.18 10.71
C VAL A 480 23.69 9.41 11.96
N THR A 481 23.33 10.42 12.76
CA THR A 481 23.97 10.80 14.03
C THR A 481 22.94 10.94 15.14
N ILE A 482 23.37 10.93 16.41
CA ILE A 482 22.42 11.10 17.53
C ILE A 482 21.69 12.44 17.42
N GLU A 483 22.41 13.51 17.03
CA GLU A 483 21.85 14.84 16.90
C GLU A 483 20.76 14.91 15.82
N ASN A 484 20.98 14.28 14.67
CA ASN A 484 20.01 14.34 13.58
C ASN A 484 18.83 13.38 13.77
N ILE A 485 19.00 12.28 14.52
CA ILE A 485 17.88 11.46 14.98
C ILE A 485 16.94 12.26 15.89
N GLU A 486 17.49 13.03 16.85
CA GLU A 486 16.66 13.87 17.72
C GLU A 486 15.99 15.02 16.98
N LEU A 487 16.68 15.62 15.99
CA LEU A 487 16.08 16.63 15.12
C LEU A 487 14.92 16.03 14.33
N GLU A 488 15.14 14.89 13.67
CA GLU A 488 14.13 14.22 12.86
C GLU A 488 12.90 13.82 13.69
N ARG A 489 13.07 13.37 14.95
CA ARG A 489 11.93 13.13 15.84
C ARG A 489 11.04 14.36 16.03
N LYS A 490 11.64 15.54 16.19
CA LYS A 490 10.91 16.80 16.37
C LYS A 490 10.25 17.26 15.08
N VAL A 491 10.96 17.13 13.95
CA VAL A 491 10.44 17.47 12.62
C VAL A 491 9.21 16.60 12.32
N ASN A 492 9.33 15.29 12.53
CA ASN A 492 8.25 14.34 12.32
C ASN A 492 7.05 14.58 13.25
N GLU A 493 7.29 14.86 14.54
CA GLU A 493 6.23 15.21 15.51
C GLU A 493 5.40 16.39 15.02
N ILE A 494 6.04 17.48 14.57
CA ILE A 494 5.33 18.68 14.08
C ILE A 494 4.50 18.37 12.82
N VAL A 495 5.06 17.65 11.86
CA VAL A 495 4.34 17.31 10.62
C VAL A 495 3.14 16.43 10.93
N GLU A 496 3.30 15.37 11.73
CA GLU A 496 2.21 14.47 12.08
C GLU A 496 1.12 15.20 12.88
N GLU A 497 1.47 15.99 13.89
CA GLU A 497 0.51 16.74 14.71
C GLU A 497 -0.33 17.73 13.88
N GLU A 498 0.31 18.51 13.00
CA GLU A 498 -0.39 19.50 12.18
C GLU A 498 -1.35 18.85 11.18
N VAL A 499 -0.93 17.76 10.53
CA VAL A 499 -1.80 17.07 9.55
C VAL A 499 -2.92 16.29 10.27
N LEU A 500 -2.65 15.68 11.42
CA LEU A 500 -3.69 15.06 12.26
C LEU A 500 -4.68 16.09 12.79
N GLY A 501 -4.21 17.26 13.22
CA GLY A 501 -5.05 18.37 13.64
C GLY A 501 -5.95 18.88 12.51
N TYR A 502 -5.38 19.04 11.31
CA TYR A 502 -6.13 19.41 10.10
C TYR A 502 -7.22 18.39 9.76
N THR A 503 -6.87 17.11 9.70
CA THR A 503 -7.83 16.04 9.36
C THR A 503 -8.93 15.93 10.41
N THR A 504 -8.59 16.00 11.70
CA THR A 504 -9.57 15.98 12.80
C THR A 504 -10.55 17.15 12.70
N LYS A 505 -10.05 18.36 12.45
CA LYS A 505 -10.90 19.56 12.31
C LYS A 505 -11.81 19.48 11.08
N THR A 506 -11.32 18.93 9.97
CA THR A 506 -12.01 18.93 8.68
C THR A 506 -13.01 17.78 8.56
N TYR A 507 -12.64 16.59 9.04
CA TYR A 507 -13.40 15.35 8.84
C TYR A 507 -14.03 14.81 10.14
N GLY A 508 -13.77 15.46 11.28
CA GLY A 508 -14.22 15.04 12.61
C GLY A 508 -13.46 13.86 13.21
N ILE A 509 -12.48 13.33 12.46
CA ILE A 509 -11.66 12.18 12.83
C ILE A 509 -10.23 12.37 12.29
N PRO A 510 -9.18 11.82 12.94
CA PRO A 510 -7.78 12.06 12.59
C PRO A 510 -7.31 11.23 11.38
N ILE A 511 -8.13 11.19 10.33
CA ILE A 511 -7.81 10.51 9.08
C ILE A 511 -8.33 11.30 7.88
N TYR A 512 -7.65 11.16 6.74
CA TYR A 512 -8.11 11.74 5.50
C TYR A 512 -9.32 10.97 4.95
N ILE A 513 -10.35 11.71 4.54
CA ILE A 513 -11.53 11.19 3.85
C ILE A 513 -11.58 11.86 2.47
N ASN A 514 -11.64 11.06 1.41
CA ASN A 514 -11.76 11.61 0.06
C ASN A 514 -13.21 12.03 -0.26
N GLU A 515 -13.42 12.58 -1.44
CA GLU A 515 -14.71 13.13 -1.91
C GLU A 515 -15.87 12.13 -1.94
N PHE A 516 -15.58 10.84 -1.92
CA PHE A 516 -16.58 9.76 -1.93
C PHE A 516 -16.79 9.14 -0.53
N GLY A 517 -16.21 9.73 0.53
CA GLY A 517 -16.34 9.23 1.89
C GLY A 517 -15.41 8.07 2.24
N TYR A 518 -14.43 7.74 1.38
CA TYR A 518 -13.45 6.69 1.67
C TYR A 518 -12.36 7.23 2.60
N HIS A 519 -12.08 6.50 3.68
CA HIS A 519 -10.79 6.65 4.35
C HIS A 519 -9.70 6.12 3.43
N VAL A 520 -8.82 7.00 2.98
CA VAL A 520 -7.67 6.61 2.16
C VAL A 520 -6.48 6.43 3.09
N PRO A 521 -5.85 5.24 3.14
CA PRO A 521 -4.59 5.07 3.85
C PRO A 521 -3.63 6.18 3.44
N TRP A 522 -3.13 6.89 4.43
CA TRP A 522 -2.32 8.07 4.20
C TRP A 522 -1.14 8.05 5.16
N GLN A 523 -0.08 8.73 4.75
CA GLN A 523 1.13 8.88 5.52
C GLN A 523 1.56 10.34 5.37
N ALA A 524 1.76 11.02 6.49
CA ALA A 524 2.45 12.30 6.51
C ALA A 524 3.62 12.22 7.49
N PHE A 525 4.75 12.80 7.10
CA PHE A 525 5.96 12.72 7.88
C PHE A 525 6.95 13.83 7.51
N GLY A 526 7.83 14.08 8.46
CA GLY A 526 9.04 14.85 8.26
C GLY A 526 10.13 14.01 7.62
N PHE A 527 11.09 14.68 6.97
CA PHE A 527 12.40 14.11 6.70
C PHE A 527 13.46 15.20 6.81
N ILE A 528 14.72 14.81 6.99
CA ILE A 528 15.84 15.74 6.99
C ILE A 528 16.96 15.26 6.08
N MET A 529 17.69 16.22 5.52
CA MET A 529 18.92 15.97 4.78
C MET A 529 19.89 17.13 4.94
N ARG A 530 21.18 16.92 4.67
CA ARG A 530 22.14 18.02 4.73
C ARG A 530 21.81 19.10 3.71
N ASP A 531 21.90 20.37 4.12
CA ASP A 531 21.75 21.52 3.23
C ASP A 531 23.02 21.71 2.41
N SER A 532 23.13 20.92 1.35
CA SER A 532 24.21 20.95 0.37
C SER A 532 23.61 20.98 -1.03
N SER A 533 23.74 22.13 -1.69
CA SER A 533 23.13 22.41 -2.99
C SER A 533 24.15 22.31 -4.12
N LEU A 534 23.77 21.67 -5.22
CA LEU A 534 24.50 21.67 -6.48
C LEU A 534 23.76 22.53 -7.51
N SER A 535 24.51 23.27 -8.32
CA SER A 535 23.95 23.96 -9.48
C SER A 535 23.41 22.95 -10.51
N LEU A 536 22.34 23.32 -11.19
CA LEU A 536 21.88 22.55 -12.35
C LEU A 536 22.87 22.75 -13.52
N PRO A 537 23.13 21.71 -14.32
CA PRO A 537 23.74 21.88 -15.64
C PRO A 537 22.92 22.86 -16.49
N ASP A 538 23.59 23.79 -17.20
CA ASP A 538 22.92 24.87 -17.94
C ASP A 538 21.86 24.35 -18.92
N ASN A 539 22.17 23.28 -19.65
CA ASN A 539 21.24 22.64 -20.59
C ASN A 539 19.98 22.09 -19.90
N LEU A 540 20.11 21.54 -18.69
CA LEU A 540 19.00 21.04 -17.90
C LEU A 540 18.16 22.20 -17.36
N TYR A 541 18.82 23.25 -16.87
CA TYR A 541 18.16 24.44 -16.37
C TYR A 541 17.32 25.12 -17.47
N GLU A 542 17.89 25.34 -18.66
CA GLU A 542 17.17 25.92 -19.81
C GLU A 542 15.97 25.06 -20.23
N THR A 543 16.15 23.74 -20.28
CA THR A 543 15.07 22.80 -20.64
C THR A 543 13.91 22.88 -19.65
N ILE A 544 14.20 22.73 -18.35
CA ILE A 544 13.16 22.72 -17.32
C ILE A 544 12.52 24.10 -17.18
N SER A 545 13.30 25.18 -17.17
CA SER A 545 12.76 26.54 -17.05
C SER A 545 11.85 26.89 -18.24
N GLY A 546 12.18 26.45 -19.45
CA GLY A 546 11.33 26.59 -20.63
C GLY A 546 9.97 25.89 -20.48
N ILE A 547 9.98 24.66 -19.98
CA ILE A 547 8.76 23.88 -19.70
C ILE A 547 7.93 24.55 -18.59
N LEU A 548 8.57 24.91 -17.48
CA LEU A 548 7.91 25.52 -16.33
C LEU A 548 7.33 26.89 -16.68
N LYS A 549 7.95 27.68 -17.56
CA LYS A 549 7.44 29.00 -17.94
C LYS A 549 6.00 28.96 -18.45
N THR A 550 5.66 27.99 -19.30
CA THR A 550 4.29 27.84 -19.81
C THR A 550 3.30 27.50 -18.70
N ILE A 551 3.69 26.60 -17.79
CA ILE A 551 2.84 26.17 -16.67
C ILE A 551 2.67 27.32 -15.67
N LEU A 552 3.75 27.96 -15.25
CA LEU A 552 3.73 29.00 -14.23
C LEU A 552 2.96 30.25 -14.70
N VAL A 553 3.05 30.63 -15.98
CA VAL A 553 2.23 31.72 -16.56
C VAL A 553 0.73 31.42 -16.46
N LYS A 554 0.31 30.19 -16.75
CA LYS A 554 -1.10 29.75 -16.61
C LYS A 554 -1.63 29.95 -15.19
N TYR A 555 -0.77 29.83 -14.18
CA TYR A 555 -1.12 29.95 -12.76
C TYR A 555 -0.70 31.28 -12.12
N ASN A 556 -0.23 32.26 -12.90
CA ASN A 556 0.27 33.55 -12.42
C ASN A 556 1.40 33.42 -11.37
N LEU A 557 2.32 32.49 -11.59
CA LEU A 557 3.50 32.23 -10.76
C LEU A 557 4.78 32.58 -11.53
N THR A 558 5.85 32.86 -10.79
CA THR A 558 7.17 33.18 -11.38
C THR A 558 8.23 32.27 -10.76
N LEU A 559 9.02 31.62 -11.62
CA LEU A 559 10.20 30.87 -11.21
C LEU A 559 11.27 31.85 -10.71
N GLU A 560 11.79 31.62 -9.50
CA GLU A 560 12.91 32.37 -8.95
C GLU A 560 14.24 31.65 -9.22
N ASP A 561 14.32 30.36 -8.90
CA ASP A 561 15.54 29.56 -9.05
C ASP A 561 15.24 28.05 -9.11
N MET A 562 16.22 27.26 -9.54
CA MET A 562 16.22 25.80 -9.46
C MET A 562 17.62 25.28 -9.12
N TYR A 563 17.70 24.33 -8.20
CA TYR A 563 18.96 23.69 -7.81
C TYR A 563 18.74 22.22 -7.43
N LEU A 564 19.82 21.44 -7.31
CA LEU A 564 19.77 20.05 -6.83
C LEU A 564 20.25 19.99 -5.38
N LEU A 565 19.74 19.05 -4.58
CA LEU A 565 20.35 18.70 -3.29
C LEU A 565 21.26 17.47 -3.44
N GLU A 566 22.41 17.46 -2.76
CA GLU A 566 23.38 16.35 -2.84
C GLU A 566 22.89 15.04 -2.23
N GLY A 567 21.89 15.10 -1.34
CA GLY A 567 21.25 13.91 -0.78
C GLY A 567 20.43 13.17 -1.84
N ARG A 568 20.97 12.07 -2.39
CA ARG A 568 20.22 11.23 -3.33
C ARG A 568 19.03 10.61 -2.61
N MET A 569 17.86 10.67 -3.26
CA MET A 569 16.61 10.10 -2.75
C MET A 569 16.09 9.03 -3.69
N THR A 570 15.28 8.13 -3.14
CA THR A 570 14.72 7.00 -3.89
C THR A 570 13.50 7.39 -4.74
N GLY A 571 13.46 6.83 -5.96
CA GLY A 571 12.35 6.91 -6.91
C GLY A 571 12.10 5.58 -7.61
N VAL A 572 11.13 5.57 -8.53
CA VAL A 572 10.74 4.43 -9.36
C VAL A 572 10.67 4.85 -10.82
N LYS A 573 11.31 4.09 -11.70
CA LYS A 573 11.21 4.26 -13.16
C LYS A 573 10.96 2.91 -13.81
N GLY A 574 9.76 2.73 -14.38
CA GLY A 574 9.27 1.40 -14.75
C GLY A 574 9.17 0.51 -13.51
N ASP A 575 9.77 -0.68 -13.57
CA ASP A 575 9.84 -1.62 -12.43
C ASP A 575 11.09 -1.44 -11.55
N ASN A 576 11.99 -0.52 -11.91
CA ASN A 576 13.27 -0.37 -11.24
C ASN A 576 13.28 0.77 -10.22
N ARG A 577 13.92 0.50 -9.09
CA ARG A 577 14.25 1.52 -8.08
C ARG A 577 15.41 2.38 -8.57
N THR A 578 15.31 3.69 -8.42
CA THR A 578 16.36 4.64 -8.78
C THR A 578 16.75 5.49 -7.57
N TYR A 579 17.98 6.02 -7.58
CA TYR A 579 18.44 7.01 -6.60
C TYR A 579 18.97 8.24 -7.34
N THR A 580 18.30 9.38 -7.18
CA THR A 580 18.60 10.61 -7.92
C THR A 580 18.72 11.79 -6.98
N PHE A 581 19.46 12.83 -7.39
CA PHE A 581 19.42 14.11 -6.69
C PHE A 581 18.02 14.73 -6.86
N PRO A 582 17.33 15.14 -5.78
CA PRO A 582 16.04 15.79 -5.91
C PRO A 582 16.22 17.18 -6.52
N LEU A 583 15.33 17.54 -7.44
CA LEU A 583 15.24 18.88 -7.99
C LEU A 583 14.45 19.76 -7.02
N VAL A 584 15.02 20.88 -6.61
CA VAL A 584 14.31 21.92 -5.85
C VAL A 584 13.91 23.05 -6.78
N ILE A 585 12.63 23.40 -6.74
CA ILE A 585 12.05 24.55 -7.44
C ILE A 585 11.79 25.64 -6.41
N LYS A 586 12.25 26.86 -6.69
CA LYS A 586 11.95 28.05 -5.90
C LYS A 586 11.07 28.99 -6.70
N LEU A 587 9.93 29.37 -6.13
CA LEU A 587 9.01 30.33 -6.72
C LEU A 587 9.12 31.67 -6.00
N ARG A 588 8.90 32.76 -6.74
CA ARG A 588 8.85 34.11 -6.16
C ARG A 588 7.66 34.23 -5.20
N ASP A 589 7.82 35.09 -4.18
CA ASP A 589 6.78 35.48 -3.21
C ASP A 589 6.31 34.37 -2.25
N SER A 590 7.00 33.21 -2.20
CA SER A 590 6.71 32.09 -1.28
C SER A 590 5.24 31.64 -1.27
N ILE A 591 4.55 31.77 -2.41
CA ILE A 591 3.16 31.32 -2.56
C ILE A 591 3.15 29.82 -2.84
N LEU A 592 2.42 29.04 -2.03
CA LEU A 592 2.19 27.62 -2.33
C LEU A 592 1.26 27.51 -3.55
N PRO A 593 1.70 26.85 -4.64
CA PRO A 593 0.86 26.66 -5.82
C PRO A 593 -0.38 25.82 -5.52
N SER A 594 -1.39 25.94 -6.38
CA SER A 594 -2.55 25.04 -6.33
C SER A 594 -2.13 23.59 -6.56
N TYR A 595 -2.92 22.64 -6.05
CA TYR A 595 -2.67 21.22 -6.24
C TYR A 595 -2.52 20.83 -7.73
N ASP A 596 -3.37 21.39 -8.59
CA ASP A 596 -3.30 21.15 -10.05
C ASP A 596 -2.00 21.68 -10.66
N CYS A 597 -1.53 22.84 -10.21
CA CYS A 597 -0.26 23.40 -10.64
C CYS A 597 0.91 22.48 -10.22
N LEU A 598 0.92 22.01 -8.96
CA LEU A 598 1.93 21.08 -8.47
C LEU A 598 1.93 19.77 -9.27
N CYS A 599 0.75 19.23 -9.60
CA CYS A 599 0.62 18.04 -10.44
C CYS A 599 1.17 18.26 -11.86
N GLU A 600 0.88 19.40 -12.48
CA GLU A 600 1.41 19.76 -13.81
C GLU A 600 2.93 19.92 -13.78
N ILE A 601 3.48 20.62 -12.78
CA ILE A 601 4.92 20.77 -12.57
C ILE A 601 5.57 19.39 -12.43
N PHE A 602 5.05 18.54 -11.55
CA PHE A 602 5.60 17.21 -11.30
C PHE A 602 5.64 16.35 -12.57
N ARG A 603 4.52 16.26 -13.29
CA ARG A 603 4.43 15.48 -14.54
C ARG A 603 5.39 16.01 -15.59
N ALA A 604 5.47 17.33 -15.75
CA ALA A 604 6.30 17.95 -16.77
C ALA A 604 7.79 17.74 -16.50
N VAL A 605 8.24 17.90 -15.25
CA VAL A 605 9.65 17.70 -14.85
C VAL A 605 10.06 16.23 -14.94
N THR A 606 9.23 15.31 -14.43
CA THR A 606 9.56 13.88 -14.42
C THR A 606 9.47 13.21 -15.79
N SER A 607 8.84 13.88 -16.77
CA SER A 607 8.76 13.43 -18.16
C SER A 607 9.93 13.90 -19.03
N VAL A 608 10.85 14.73 -18.51
CA VAL A 608 11.98 15.25 -19.30
C VAL A 608 12.88 14.08 -19.75
N PRO A 609 13.02 13.86 -21.07
CA PRO A 609 13.88 12.79 -21.59
C PRO A 609 15.35 13.02 -21.21
N HIS A 610 16.13 11.95 -21.10
CA HIS A 610 17.59 11.95 -20.84
C HIS A 610 18.06 12.39 -19.45
N PHE A 611 17.23 13.08 -18.67
CA PHE A 611 17.58 13.46 -17.30
C PHE A 611 16.86 12.57 -16.29
N ASN A 612 17.63 11.95 -15.41
CA ASN A 612 17.09 11.06 -14.39
C ASN A 612 16.70 11.86 -13.14
N ILE A 613 15.59 12.61 -13.22
CA ILE A 613 14.99 13.31 -12.08
C ILE A 613 13.81 12.47 -11.61
N SER A 614 13.96 11.82 -10.46
CA SER A 614 12.90 10.97 -9.91
C SER A 614 12.09 11.64 -8.81
N ARG A 615 12.54 12.79 -8.27
CA ARG A 615 11.90 13.49 -7.15
C ARG A 615 12.00 15.01 -7.29
N VAL A 616 10.89 15.70 -7.01
CA VAL A 616 10.77 17.16 -7.18
C VAL A 616 10.24 17.79 -5.89
N LEU A 617 10.93 18.81 -5.41
CA LEU A 617 10.66 19.50 -4.15
C LEU A 617 10.39 20.98 -4.42
N LEU A 618 9.52 21.58 -3.61
CA LEU A 618 9.27 23.02 -3.61
C LEU A 618 9.97 23.64 -2.41
N GLU A 619 10.87 24.61 -2.62
CA GLU A 619 11.40 25.44 -1.52
C GLU A 619 10.27 26.36 -1.02
N LEU A 620 9.95 26.24 0.27
CA LEU A 620 8.94 27.08 0.91
C LEU A 620 9.58 28.34 1.49
N GLU A 621 10.60 28.14 2.33
CA GLU A 621 11.29 29.22 3.02
C GLU A 621 12.70 28.81 3.45
N ARG A 622 13.62 29.77 3.42
CA ARG A 622 15.04 29.60 3.74
C ARG A 622 15.54 30.77 4.59
N LYS A 623 16.37 30.49 5.59
CA LYS A 623 16.98 31.50 6.47
C LYS A 623 18.15 32.21 5.77
N ASN A 624 18.28 33.51 6.02
CA ASN A 624 19.30 34.38 5.42
C ASN A 624 20.72 34.20 6.01
N GLU A 625 20.86 33.69 7.24
CA GLU A 625 22.16 33.55 7.91
C GLU A 625 22.69 32.11 7.86
N LYS A 626 23.89 31.93 7.27
CA LYS A 626 24.63 30.65 7.24
C LYS A 626 25.53 30.44 8.47
N ASN A 627 25.23 31.07 9.62
CA ASN A 627 26.05 30.91 10.82
C ASN A 627 25.57 29.76 11.68
N GLY A 628 26.09 28.56 11.38
CA GLY A 628 26.00 27.39 12.24
C GLY A 628 24.78 26.48 12.00
N ARG A 629 24.96 25.52 11.07
CA ARG A 629 24.18 24.28 10.81
C ARG A 629 23.03 24.38 9.78
N ARG A 630 22.60 23.31 9.10
CA ARG A 630 23.25 22.20 8.32
C ARG A 630 22.18 21.22 7.75
N TYR A 631 20.87 21.50 7.88
CA TYR A 631 19.82 20.61 7.38
C TYR A 631 18.66 21.34 6.66
N VAL A 632 18.22 20.73 5.56
CA VAL A 632 16.91 20.96 4.93
C VAL A 632 15.91 20.02 5.61
N ALA A 633 14.78 20.57 6.05
CA ALA A 633 13.66 19.79 6.57
C ALA A 633 12.56 19.69 5.50
N GLY A 634 12.06 18.49 5.26
CA GLY A 634 11.04 18.22 4.26
C GLY A 634 9.69 17.83 4.85
N ILE A 635 8.62 18.24 4.19
CA ILE A 635 7.24 17.87 4.50
C ILE A 635 6.77 16.92 3.39
N ARG A 636 6.37 15.69 3.75
CA ARG A 636 5.79 14.72 2.82
C ARG A 636 4.43 14.29 3.34
N ALA A 637 3.40 14.33 2.49
CA ALA A 637 2.08 13.80 2.80
C ALA A 637 1.49 13.11 1.57
N VAL A 638 1.11 11.85 1.68
CA VAL A 638 0.57 11.06 0.57
C VAL A 638 -0.69 10.30 0.96
N ILE A 639 -1.55 10.10 -0.03
CA ILE A 639 -2.71 9.22 0.02
C ILE A 639 -2.46 8.03 -0.91
N SER A 640 -2.76 6.82 -0.44
CA SER A 640 -2.54 5.59 -1.17
C SER A 640 -3.58 4.54 -0.81
N SER A 641 -4.15 3.89 -1.81
CA SER A 641 -5.11 2.79 -1.65
C SER A 641 -4.41 1.46 -1.36
N ASN A 642 -3.22 1.25 -1.93
CA ASN A 642 -2.58 -0.06 -2.06
C ASN A 642 -1.06 -0.06 -1.79
N ALA A 643 -0.48 1.09 -1.40
CA ALA A 643 0.96 1.35 -1.25
C ALA A 643 1.82 1.16 -2.52
N MET A 644 1.24 0.73 -3.63
CA MET A 644 1.88 0.59 -4.95
C MET A 644 1.86 1.91 -5.71
N THR A 645 0.74 2.61 -5.69
CA THR A 645 0.53 3.95 -6.21
C THR A 645 0.25 4.90 -5.06
N ALA A 646 0.74 6.13 -5.13
CA ALA A 646 0.45 7.14 -4.12
C ALA A 646 0.33 8.51 -4.77
N LYS A 647 -0.66 9.28 -4.33
CA LYS A 647 -0.82 10.68 -4.75
C LYS A 647 -0.43 11.58 -3.59
N ASN A 648 0.12 12.76 -3.90
CA ASN A 648 0.31 13.79 -2.90
C ASN A 648 -1.03 14.14 -2.24
N MET A 649 -1.03 14.34 -0.93
CA MET A 649 -2.22 14.79 -0.21
C MET A 649 -2.43 16.28 -0.47
N PRO A 650 -3.64 16.74 -0.86
CA PRO A 650 -3.91 18.16 -1.08
C PRO A 650 -4.02 18.91 0.26
N LEU A 651 -2.87 19.18 0.88
CA LEU A 651 -2.79 19.95 2.12
C LEU A 651 -3.09 21.44 1.84
N PRO A 652 -3.94 22.09 2.65
CA PRO A 652 -4.15 23.53 2.54
C PRO A 652 -2.87 24.30 2.83
N PHE A 653 -2.68 25.44 2.16
CA PHE A 653 -1.55 26.34 2.39
C PHE A 653 -1.35 26.67 3.86
N THR A 654 -2.42 26.95 4.60
CA THR A 654 -2.35 27.29 6.03
C THR A 654 -1.72 26.19 6.89
N VAL A 655 -1.88 24.92 6.51
CA VAL A 655 -1.28 23.79 7.23
C VAL A 655 0.20 23.69 6.92
N VAL A 656 0.56 23.79 5.63
CA VAL A 656 1.95 23.76 5.17
C VAL A 656 2.74 24.95 5.75
N ASP A 657 2.16 26.14 5.75
CA ASP A 657 2.75 27.36 6.31
C ASP A 657 2.96 27.26 7.84
N SER A 658 1.97 26.71 8.55
CA SER A 658 2.08 26.45 10.00
C SER A 658 3.24 25.49 10.32
N ILE A 659 3.36 24.40 9.57
CA ILE A 659 4.46 23.45 9.70
C ILE A 659 5.79 24.16 9.43
N THR A 660 5.91 24.87 8.31
CA THR A 660 7.13 25.62 7.92
C THR A 660 7.57 26.58 9.01
N SER A 661 6.65 27.42 9.49
CA SER A 661 6.89 28.39 10.56
C SER A 661 7.37 27.73 11.86
N LYS A 662 6.90 26.52 12.18
CA LYS A 662 7.35 25.76 13.37
C LYS A 662 8.72 25.14 13.16
N LEU A 663 8.97 24.53 12.00
CA LEU A 663 10.24 23.88 11.69
C LEU A 663 11.40 24.89 11.65
N LEU A 664 11.15 26.10 11.13
CA LEU A 664 12.14 27.17 11.11
C LEU A 664 12.52 27.70 12.51
N ARG A 665 11.81 27.36 13.58
CA ARG A 665 12.21 27.72 14.95
C ARG A 665 13.42 26.92 15.44
N PHE A 666 13.69 25.75 14.84
CA PHE A 666 14.90 24.99 15.16
C PHE A 666 16.12 25.68 14.55
N SER A 667 17.16 25.86 15.36
CA SER A 667 18.39 26.52 14.93
C SER A 667 19.15 25.67 13.90
N GLU A 668 18.93 24.35 13.88
CA GLU A 668 19.57 23.42 12.96
C GLU A 668 18.97 23.39 11.55
N VAL A 669 17.73 23.88 11.39
CA VAL A 669 16.99 23.89 10.11
C VAL A 669 17.23 25.21 9.39
N SER A 670 17.81 25.14 8.18
CA SER A 670 18.12 26.29 7.33
C SER A 670 17.10 26.53 6.22
N CYS A 671 16.43 25.48 5.77
CA CYS A 671 15.45 25.52 4.69
C CYS A 671 14.35 24.49 4.94
N VAL A 672 13.12 24.83 4.57
CA VAL A 672 11.98 23.92 4.55
C VAL A 672 11.51 23.70 3.12
N VAL A 673 11.30 22.44 2.75
CA VAL A 673 10.83 22.03 1.43
C VAL A 673 9.54 21.22 1.53
N TYR A 674 8.69 21.31 0.50
CA TYR A 674 7.51 20.47 0.34
C TYR A 674 7.74 19.42 -0.75
N ASP A 675 7.56 18.15 -0.40
CA ASP A 675 7.66 17.03 -1.32
C ASP A 675 6.27 16.68 -1.89
N PHE A 676 5.96 17.26 -3.05
CA PHE A 676 4.64 17.24 -3.66
C PHE A 676 4.44 16.18 -4.75
N GLY A 677 5.41 15.29 -4.94
CA GLY A 677 5.36 14.32 -6.03
C GLY A 677 4.45 13.11 -5.79
N HIS A 678 4.31 12.30 -6.84
CA HIS A 678 3.46 11.11 -6.88
C HIS A 678 4.31 9.84 -7.07
N LYS A 679 3.77 8.69 -6.67
CA LYS A 679 4.34 7.38 -6.96
C LYS A 679 3.53 6.70 -8.08
N PRO A 680 4.13 6.37 -9.23
CA PRO A 680 5.47 6.79 -9.73
C PRO A 680 5.49 8.27 -10.19
N SER A 681 6.63 8.94 -10.42
CA SER A 681 8.04 8.48 -10.47
C SER A 681 8.80 8.47 -9.14
N GLU A 682 8.20 8.93 -8.04
CA GLU A 682 8.81 8.88 -6.72
C GLU A 682 8.49 7.57 -6.01
N THR A 683 9.20 7.27 -4.92
CA THR A 683 8.67 6.39 -3.88
C THR A 683 8.03 7.24 -2.76
N ILE A 684 7.40 6.58 -1.78
CA ILE A 684 6.82 7.31 -0.64
C ILE A 684 7.94 7.87 0.25
N GLU A 685 8.83 7.00 0.75
CA GLU A 685 9.95 7.37 1.65
C GLU A 685 11.13 7.98 0.87
N PRO A 686 11.92 8.90 1.45
CA PRO A 686 13.02 9.58 0.75
C PRO A 686 14.33 8.79 0.69
N GLU A 687 14.68 8.07 1.79
CA GLU A 687 15.87 7.23 2.06
C GLU A 687 17.28 7.81 1.94
#